data_AF-A0A8H5FSW3-F1
#
_entry.id   AF-A0A8H5FSW3-F1
#
_cell.length_a   1.000
_cell.length_b   1.000
_cell.length_c   1.000
_cell.angle_alpha   90.00
_cell.angle_beta   90.00
_cell.angle_gamma   90.00
#
_symmetry.space_group_name_H-M   'P 1'
#
loop_
_entity.id
_entity.type
_entity.pdbx_description
1 polymer ?
#
loop_
_entity_poly.entity_id
_entity_poly.type
_entity_poly.pdbx_seq_one_letter_code
_entity_poly.pdbx_strand_id
1 'polypeptide(L)'
;MAAFLCQGVGVGLGGGMIYLPSLVIVSQYFDKKRAVAMPIVTAGASLGAVVSPIMLNSLLQRPNMTFAIVSSIYASLITAILILACYLMKPRFAPPKSYANYSESLRRFSRDTAFVTVTIGWLAAIENGLSKEFAFYSLVILNGCGFFGRIACAFLTRRIGVDTLAMVSIVVCGGVVFAFMAIRSVLSVVFVGVVFGFFWGIFAMLTDNMEEIGLRLGTAFAFAGPPIMGALRSGNHWWRPAVFSGVGLQRIKEVFANLTMDFQDAIDCNGRLYSCRPHNITEAKGVIHRLDAKESQATTKALVLQKSPTPKKPAYDDVVLVDRPVPELKTGELLVKTGAVAFNHREVWIRKRMYPGVVFGSVLGADGAGTVIASGTKDDPLVNKRVFLTPSRGWDNDPVAPESIFGILGGGANPPIGTFSEYIVVERDQVIATPSHLNDVQAAAWPLGGVTAWRAAMVNGEVQPGQNVLITGIGGGVALIAMQLCIAKGASVYVTSGSPEKIQRAVQAGAKGGVNYKDQEWPAQLASLLKKSIRSQLDVVVDSGGGDVLGKVSRVLKPGGRVVCYGMTASTTITFTMRDVLKNQKLLGSTMGSRRDLIEATNFLAQHRIVPLVSHVLDGLESAEEGFEILKRGDQFGKVVIKVHEPQSRPKL
;
A
#
# COMPACT_ATOMS: atom_id res chain seq x y z
N MET A 1 2.67 -10.16 -16.79
CA MET A 1 1.79 -10.02 -17.97
C MET A 1 1.50 -8.56 -18.32
N ALA A 2 0.96 -7.73 -17.41
CA ALA A 2 0.68 -6.31 -17.69
C ALA A 2 1.93 -5.48 -18.04
N ALA A 3 3.07 -5.71 -17.39
CA ALA A 3 4.34 -5.06 -17.74
C ALA A 3 4.82 -5.44 -19.15
N PHE A 4 4.64 -6.70 -19.57
CA PHE A 4 4.98 -7.17 -20.92
C PHE A 4 4.02 -6.56 -21.97
N LEU A 5 2.75 -6.40 -21.64
CA LEU A 5 1.78 -5.75 -22.53
C LEU A 5 2.06 -4.24 -22.66
N CYS A 6 2.34 -3.53 -21.56
CA CYS A 6 2.62 -2.10 -21.58
C CYS A 6 4.01 -1.76 -22.15
N GLN A 7 5.07 -2.48 -21.75
CA GLN A 7 6.43 -2.23 -22.23
C GLN A 7 6.71 -2.88 -23.58
N GLY A 8 6.20 -4.08 -23.84
CA GLY A 8 6.41 -4.73 -25.13
C GLY A 8 5.50 -4.15 -26.21
N VAL A 9 4.18 -4.25 -26.00
CA VAL A 9 3.20 -3.83 -27.02
C VAL A 9 2.98 -2.31 -26.99
N GLY A 10 2.78 -1.70 -25.83
CA GLY A 10 2.50 -0.27 -25.70
C GLY A 10 3.66 0.64 -26.13
N VAL A 11 4.86 0.43 -25.56
CA VAL A 11 6.06 1.18 -25.95
C VAL A 11 6.53 0.78 -27.35
N GLY A 12 6.41 -0.49 -27.75
CA GLY A 12 6.74 -0.93 -29.11
C GLY A 12 5.86 -0.28 -30.18
N LEU A 13 4.54 -0.25 -29.98
CA LEU A 13 3.60 0.43 -30.88
C LEU A 13 3.80 1.96 -30.86
N GLY A 14 3.95 2.56 -29.68
CA GLY A 14 4.19 4.00 -29.55
C GLY A 14 5.51 4.44 -30.20
N GLY A 15 6.58 3.69 -29.97
CA GLY A 15 7.87 3.89 -30.62
C GLY A 15 7.79 3.69 -32.14
N GLY A 16 7.10 2.65 -32.60
CA GLY A 16 6.88 2.39 -34.02
C GLY A 16 6.03 3.45 -34.72
N MET A 17 5.04 4.04 -34.05
CA MET A 17 4.18 5.06 -34.64
C MET A 17 4.79 6.47 -34.64
N ILE A 18 5.67 6.77 -33.67
CA ILE A 18 6.19 8.13 -33.44
C ILE A 18 7.64 8.26 -33.88
N TYR A 19 8.50 7.36 -33.39
CA TYR A 19 9.94 7.45 -33.60
C TYR A 19 10.30 7.10 -35.04
N LEU A 20 9.66 6.07 -35.61
CA LEU A 20 10.01 5.58 -36.92
C LEU A 20 9.74 6.58 -38.06
N PRO A 21 8.55 7.21 -38.17
CA PRO A 21 8.33 8.24 -39.19
C PRO A 21 9.36 9.37 -39.07
N SER A 22 9.70 9.78 -37.85
CA SER A 22 10.65 10.88 -37.59
C SER A 22 12.04 10.62 -38.17
N LEU A 23 12.46 9.36 -38.19
CA LEU A 23 13.73 8.97 -38.81
C LEU A 23 13.62 8.80 -40.32
N VAL A 24 12.58 8.10 -40.78
CA VAL A 24 12.44 7.76 -42.19
C VAL A 24 12.22 9.01 -43.02
N ILE A 25 11.27 9.87 -42.64
CA ILE A 25 10.92 11.07 -43.41
C ILE A 25 12.09 12.06 -43.45
N VAL A 26 12.75 12.30 -42.32
CA VAL A 26 13.90 13.21 -42.26
C VAL A 26 15.07 12.70 -43.12
N SER A 27 15.30 11.38 -43.15
CA SER A 27 16.37 10.79 -43.97
C SER A 27 16.21 11.07 -45.46
N GLN A 28 14.98 11.24 -45.96
CA GLN A 28 14.69 11.52 -47.37
C GLN A 28 15.19 12.91 -47.82
N TYR A 29 15.46 13.82 -46.89
CA TYR A 29 15.94 15.16 -47.19
C TYR A 29 17.46 15.27 -47.32
N PHE A 30 18.20 14.23 -46.93
CA PHE A 30 19.66 14.23 -46.97
C PHE A 30 20.17 13.24 -48.00
N ASP A 31 20.52 13.71 -49.20
CA ASP A 31 21.10 12.84 -50.24
C ASP A 31 22.63 12.75 -50.15
N LYS A 32 23.27 13.76 -49.56
CA LYS A 32 24.72 13.81 -49.29
C LYS A 32 24.96 13.90 -47.78
N LYS A 33 26.02 13.22 -47.28
CA LYS A 33 26.39 13.20 -45.85
C LYS A 33 25.29 12.66 -44.91
N ARG A 34 24.35 11.85 -45.41
CA ARG A 34 23.25 11.23 -44.63
C ARG A 34 23.74 10.50 -43.37
N ALA A 35 24.86 9.78 -43.47
CA ALA A 35 25.50 9.09 -42.35
C ALA A 35 25.96 10.01 -41.20
N VAL A 36 26.08 11.32 -41.44
CA VAL A 36 26.35 12.33 -40.40
C VAL A 36 25.05 12.99 -39.92
N ALA A 37 24.12 13.26 -40.82
CA ALA A 37 22.85 13.90 -40.48
C ALA A 37 21.97 13.03 -39.58
N MET A 38 21.86 11.73 -39.86
CA MET A 38 20.95 10.83 -39.13
C MET A 38 21.35 10.60 -37.66
N PRO A 39 22.64 10.42 -37.31
CA PRO A 39 23.03 10.35 -35.91
C PRO A 39 22.79 11.66 -35.14
N ILE A 40 22.88 12.82 -35.79
CA ILE A 40 22.56 14.13 -35.16
C ILE A 40 21.05 14.25 -34.90
N VAL A 41 20.21 13.85 -35.87
CA VAL A 41 18.74 13.85 -35.72
C VAL A 41 18.31 12.92 -34.59
N THR A 42 18.89 11.72 -34.50
CA THR A 42 18.57 10.73 -33.45
C THR A 42 19.13 11.11 -32.08
N ALA A 43 20.16 11.97 -32.01
CA ALA A 43 20.69 12.48 -30.74
C ALA A 43 19.65 13.31 -29.97
N GLY A 44 18.71 13.96 -30.66
CA GLY A 44 17.59 14.67 -30.04
C GLY A 44 16.72 13.79 -29.13
N ALA A 45 16.56 12.51 -29.46
CA ALA A 45 15.84 11.57 -28.59
C ALA A 45 16.57 11.28 -27.27
N SER A 46 17.91 11.25 -27.28
CA SER A 46 18.70 11.09 -26.04
C SER A 46 18.54 12.32 -25.13
N LEU A 47 18.53 13.53 -25.69
CA LEU A 47 18.27 14.75 -24.93
C LEU A 47 16.85 14.77 -24.37
N GLY A 48 15.85 14.39 -25.17
CA GLY A 48 14.47 14.26 -24.72
C GLY A 48 14.32 13.27 -23.56
N ALA A 49 15.04 12.14 -23.61
CA ALA A 49 15.08 11.13 -22.55
C ALA A 49 15.81 11.57 -21.27
N VAL A 50 16.66 12.60 -21.34
CA VAL A 50 17.29 13.24 -20.17
C VAL A 50 16.36 14.29 -19.57
N VAL A 51 15.82 15.19 -20.39
CA VAL A 51 15.01 16.33 -19.95
C VAL A 51 13.67 15.87 -19.37
N SER A 52 13.01 14.92 -20.02
CA SER A 52 11.65 14.49 -19.66
C SER A 52 11.54 13.93 -18.24
N PRO A 53 12.37 12.97 -17.79
CA PRO A 53 12.29 12.46 -16.43
C PRO A 53 12.63 13.51 -15.37
N ILE A 54 13.63 14.38 -15.62
CA ILE A 54 14.03 15.44 -14.69
C ILE A 54 12.90 16.45 -14.50
N MET A 55 12.29 16.88 -15.61
CA MET A 55 11.15 17.79 -15.60
C MET A 55 9.96 17.18 -14.85
N LEU A 56 9.63 15.91 -15.15
CA LEU A 56 8.52 15.21 -14.50
C LEU A 56 8.76 15.05 -12.98
N ASN A 57 9.97 14.67 -12.57
CA ASN A 57 10.33 14.56 -11.16
C ASN A 57 10.24 15.92 -10.43
N SER A 58 10.70 16.99 -11.07
CA SER A 58 10.64 18.35 -10.51
C SER A 58 9.20 18.86 -10.36
N LEU A 59 8.30 18.51 -11.29
CA LEU A 59 6.90 18.88 -11.23
C LEU A 59 6.13 18.10 -10.16
N LEU A 60 6.42 16.81 -9.98
CA LEU A 60 5.79 15.95 -8.98
C LEU A 60 6.16 16.32 -7.53
N GLN A 61 7.27 17.03 -7.31
CA GLN A 61 7.70 17.47 -5.99
C GLN A 61 7.06 18.80 -5.54
N ARG A 62 6.24 19.44 -6.39
CA ARG A 62 5.57 20.69 -6.02
C ARG A 62 4.35 20.41 -5.13
N PRO A 63 4.19 21.12 -3.99
CA PRO A 63 3.17 20.81 -2.98
C PRO A 63 1.72 20.96 -3.49
N ASN A 64 1.49 21.80 -4.50
CA ASN A 64 0.16 22.07 -5.07
C ASN A 64 -0.16 21.24 -6.32
N MET A 65 0.73 20.32 -6.73
CA MET A 65 0.54 19.54 -7.96
C MET A 65 0.32 18.07 -7.63
N THR A 66 -0.91 17.58 -7.85
CA THR A 66 -1.21 16.16 -7.71
C THR A 66 -0.63 15.38 -8.88
N PHE A 67 -0.35 14.08 -8.68
CA PHE A 67 0.10 13.18 -9.74
C PHE A 67 -0.79 13.26 -10.99
N ALA A 68 -2.11 13.31 -10.81
CA ALA A 68 -3.06 13.40 -11.91
C ALA A 68 -2.90 14.69 -12.73
N ILE A 69 -2.68 15.83 -12.07
CA ILE A 69 -2.49 17.12 -12.73
C ILE A 69 -1.17 17.12 -13.51
N VAL A 70 -0.07 16.70 -12.87
CA VAL A 70 1.25 16.68 -13.52
C VAL A 70 1.26 15.74 -14.73
N SER A 71 0.70 14.53 -14.60
CA SER A 71 0.60 13.58 -15.70
C SER A 71 -0.27 14.10 -16.84
N SER A 72 -1.35 14.83 -16.56
CA SER A 72 -2.22 15.42 -17.59
C SER A 72 -1.51 16.53 -18.35
N ILE A 73 -0.83 17.45 -17.64
CA ILE A 73 -0.03 18.51 -18.26
C ILE A 73 1.06 17.92 -19.16
N TYR A 74 1.75 16.89 -18.67
CA TYR A 74 2.80 16.22 -19.42
C TYR A 74 2.27 15.49 -20.66
N ALA A 75 1.12 14.81 -20.54
CA ALA A 75 0.42 14.20 -21.68
C ALA A 75 0.05 15.25 -22.73
N SER A 76 -0.57 16.36 -22.32
CA SER A 76 -0.97 17.44 -23.22
C SER A 76 0.22 18.08 -23.93
N LEU A 77 1.34 18.28 -23.22
CA LEU A 77 2.58 18.78 -23.83
C LEU A 77 3.10 17.82 -24.90
N ILE A 78 3.19 16.52 -24.59
CA ILE A 78 3.63 15.50 -25.56
C ILE A 78 2.69 15.48 -26.76
N THR A 79 1.38 15.46 -26.54
CA THR A 79 0.38 15.47 -27.61
C THR A 79 0.51 16.70 -28.51
N ALA A 80 0.72 17.89 -27.94
CA ALA A 80 0.93 19.11 -28.71
C ALA A 80 2.20 19.04 -29.58
N ILE A 81 3.31 18.55 -29.01
CA ILE A 81 4.57 18.35 -29.75
C ILE A 81 4.39 17.32 -30.86
N LEU A 82 3.65 16.24 -30.61
CA LEU A 82 3.37 15.20 -31.61
C LEU A 82 2.49 15.71 -32.75
N ILE A 83 1.42 16.47 -32.44
CA ILE A 83 0.56 17.09 -33.45
C ILE A 83 1.40 18.04 -34.32
N LEU A 84 2.24 18.86 -33.69
CA LEU A 84 3.14 19.76 -34.41
C LEU A 84 4.12 18.97 -35.30
N ALA A 85 4.72 17.90 -34.78
CA ALA A 85 5.63 17.04 -35.55
C ALA A 85 4.91 16.41 -36.76
N CYS A 86 3.70 15.85 -36.56
CA CYS A 86 2.89 15.30 -37.65
C CYS A 86 2.55 16.35 -38.72
N TYR A 87 2.32 17.60 -38.33
CA TYR A 87 2.03 18.69 -39.27
C TYR A 87 3.29 19.16 -40.04
N LEU A 88 4.44 19.20 -39.37
CA LEU A 88 5.71 19.62 -39.97
C LEU A 88 6.33 18.54 -40.86
N MET A 89 6.05 17.27 -40.58
CA MET A 89 6.62 16.14 -41.30
C MET A 89 5.92 15.91 -42.63
N LYS A 90 6.61 16.25 -43.72
CA LYS A 90 6.16 15.98 -45.09
C LYS A 90 7.08 14.94 -45.74
N PRO A 91 6.57 13.81 -46.24
CA PRO A 91 7.38 12.88 -47.01
C PRO A 91 7.80 13.54 -48.33
N ARG A 92 9.06 13.35 -48.74
CA ARG A 92 9.59 13.87 -50.00
C ARG A 92 9.26 12.98 -51.19
N PHE A 93 9.11 11.68 -50.94
CA PHE A 93 8.79 10.68 -51.97
C PHE A 93 7.36 10.15 -51.81
N ALA A 94 6.75 9.76 -52.93
CA ALA A 94 5.45 9.09 -52.94
C ALA A 94 5.53 7.73 -52.19
N PRO A 95 4.42 7.26 -51.60
CA PRO A 95 4.41 5.98 -50.91
C PRO A 95 4.85 4.83 -51.84
N PRO A 96 5.71 3.91 -51.36
CA PRO A 96 6.19 2.80 -52.17
C PRO A 96 5.03 1.90 -52.59
N LYS A 97 5.07 1.40 -53.83
CA LYS A 97 4.01 0.54 -54.41
C LYS A 97 4.04 -0.90 -53.90
N SER A 98 5.08 -1.29 -53.16
CA SER A 98 5.27 -2.63 -52.60
C SER A 98 5.62 -2.51 -51.12
N TYR A 99 4.99 -3.35 -50.29
CA TYR A 99 5.23 -3.42 -48.86
C TYR A 99 6.28 -4.50 -48.56
N ALA A 100 7.20 -4.21 -47.64
CA ALA A 100 8.20 -5.19 -47.21
C ALA A 100 7.51 -6.42 -46.59
N ASN A 101 8.00 -7.62 -46.92
CA ASN A 101 7.47 -8.85 -46.35
C ASN A 101 7.94 -9.00 -44.89
N TYR A 102 6.99 -8.84 -43.96
CA TYR A 102 7.24 -8.94 -42.52
C TYR A 102 7.87 -10.29 -42.13
N SER A 103 7.42 -11.39 -42.72
CA SER A 103 7.89 -12.74 -42.37
C SER A 103 9.36 -12.96 -42.76
N GLU A 104 9.76 -12.45 -43.92
CA GLU A 104 11.13 -12.55 -44.40
C GLU A 104 12.07 -11.67 -43.57
N SER A 105 11.62 -10.48 -43.21
CA SER A 105 12.35 -9.55 -42.36
C SER A 105 12.57 -10.14 -40.95
N LEU A 106 11.52 -10.68 -40.31
CA LEU A 106 11.62 -11.36 -39.02
C LEU A 106 12.62 -12.53 -39.05
N ARG A 107 12.59 -13.31 -40.13
CA ARG A 107 13.48 -14.47 -40.33
C ARG A 107 14.94 -14.03 -40.48
N ARG A 108 15.22 -12.94 -41.21
CA ARG A 108 16.57 -12.36 -41.29
C ARG A 108 17.04 -11.89 -39.91
N PHE A 109 16.18 -11.20 -39.13
CA PHE A 109 16.56 -10.71 -37.80
C PHE A 109 16.80 -11.83 -36.78
N SER A 110 16.02 -12.91 -36.82
CA SER A 110 16.24 -14.06 -35.92
C SER A 110 17.60 -14.75 -36.12
N ARG A 111 18.30 -14.45 -37.22
CA ARG A 111 19.61 -15.00 -37.58
C ARG A 111 20.75 -14.01 -37.39
N ASP A 112 20.47 -12.76 -37.02
CA ASP A 112 21.48 -11.75 -36.73
C ASP A 112 22.09 -12.02 -35.35
N THR A 113 23.33 -12.53 -35.34
CA THR A 113 24.03 -12.97 -34.13
C THR A 113 24.21 -11.83 -33.12
N ALA A 114 24.42 -10.59 -33.58
CA ALA A 114 24.55 -9.43 -32.69
C ALA A 114 23.21 -9.11 -32.03
N PHE A 115 22.13 -9.13 -32.81
CA PHE A 115 20.77 -8.87 -32.32
C PHE A 115 20.29 -9.91 -31.29
N VAL A 116 20.49 -11.21 -31.59
CA VAL A 116 20.11 -12.31 -30.70
C VAL A 116 20.91 -12.27 -29.40
N THR A 117 22.22 -11.99 -29.47
CA THR A 117 23.09 -11.94 -28.28
C THR A 117 22.72 -10.80 -27.33
N VAL A 118 22.42 -9.61 -27.87
CA VAL A 118 21.97 -8.45 -27.07
C VAL A 118 20.63 -8.74 -26.39
N THR A 119 19.69 -9.38 -27.09
CA THR A 119 18.36 -9.72 -26.57
C THR A 119 18.44 -10.75 -25.42
N ILE A 120 19.29 -11.76 -25.54
CA ILE A 120 19.49 -12.79 -24.50
C ILE A 120 20.21 -12.22 -23.27
N GLY A 121 21.26 -11.40 -23.46
CA GLY A 121 22.00 -10.80 -22.35
C GLY A 121 21.14 -9.89 -21.45
N TRP A 122 20.12 -9.26 -22.04
CA TRP A 122 19.17 -8.41 -21.33
C TRP A 122 18.19 -9.16 -20.42
N LEU A 123 17.79 -10.38 -20.80
CA LEU A 123 16.92 -11.24 -19.99
C LEU A 123 17.61 -11.74 -18.70
N ALA A 124 18.94 -11.73 -18.66
CA ALA A 124 19.74 -12.28 -17.57
C ALA A 124 20.09 -11.28 -16.44
N ALA A 125 19.80 -9.99 -16.59
CA ALA A 125 20.26 -8.95 -15.66
C ALA A 125 19.15 -8.44 -14.71
N ILE A 126 18.84 -9.18 -13.63
CA ILE A 126 18.10 -8.64 -12.48
C ILE A 126 18.68 -9.21 -11.18
N GLU A 127 19.21 -8.30 -10.35
CA GLU A 127 19.13 -8.24 -8.87
C GLU A 127 20.41 -7.61 -8.30
N ASN A 128 20.40 -6.30 -8.08
CA ASN A 128 21.37 -5.68 -7.17
C ASN A 128 20.75 -4.45 -6.49
N GLY A 129 20.50 -4.59 -5.19
CA GLY A 129 20.71 -3.63 -4.08
C GLY A 129 20.49 -2.10 -4.18
N LEU A 130 20.36 -1.45 -5.33
CA LEU A 130 20.62 0.00 -5.49
C LEU A 130 19.47 0.95 -5.11
N SER A 131 19.78 2.07 -4.45
CA SER A 131 18.77 3.03 -3.96
C SER A 131 17.93 3.65 -5.09
N LYS A 132 16.70 4.07 -4.80
CA LYS A 132 15.75 4.60 -5.81
C LYS A 132 16.23 5.87 -6.50
N GLU A 133 16.78 6.80 -5.72
CA GLU A 133 17.36 8.05 -6.22
C GLU A 133 18.52 7.74 -7.16
N PHE A 134 19.35 6.78 -6.78
CA PHE A 134 20.49 6.35 -7.56
C PHE A 134 20.10 5.68 -8.89
N ALA A 135 19.06 4.84 -8.88
CA ALA A 135 18.54 4.20 -10.07
C ALA A 135 17.94 5.20 -11.07
N PHE A 136 17.26 6.26 -10.57
CA PHE A 136 16.75 7.35 -11.39
C PHE A 136 17.87 8.13 -12.11
N TYR A 137 18.92 8.55 -11.39
CA TYR A 137 20.03 9.29 -11.99
C TYR A 137 20.90 8.43 -12.93
N SER A 138 21.00 7.13 -12.69
CA SER A 138 21.74 6.21 -13.57
C SER A 138 21.15 6.16 -14.99
N LEU A 139 19.82 6.20 -15.11
CA LEU A 139 19.13 6.26 -16.41
C LEU A 139 19.41 7.57 -17.16
N VAL A 140 19.48 8.68 -16.42
CA VAL A 140 19.82 10.00 -16.97
C VAL A 140 21.26 10.01 -17.48
N ILE A 141 22.21 9.47 -16.70
CA ILE A 141 23.62 9.35 -17.08
C ILE A 141 23.77 8.51 -18.35
N LEU A 142 23.10 7.35 -18.42
CA LEU A 142 23.17 6.45 -19.56
C LEU A 142 22.66 7.12 -20.85
N ASN A 143 21.51 7.80 -20.79
CA ASN A 143 20.96 8.52 -21.94
C ASN A 143 21.82 9.74 -22.32
N GLY A 144 22.34 10.47 -21.33
CA GLY A 144 23.24 11.60 -21.55
C GLY A 144 24.55 11.19 -22.23
N CYS A 145 25.16 10.09 -21.81
CA CYS A 145 26.35 9.56 -22.47
C CYS A 145 26.04 8.98 -23.86
N GLY A 146 24.85 8.38 -24.03
CA GLY A 146 24.37 7.92 -25.34
C GLY A 146 24.17 9.04 -26.36
N PHE A 147 23.87 10.27 -25.94
CA PHE A 147 23.88 11.45 -26.82
C PHE A 147 25.27 11.66 -27.44
N PHE A 148 26.31 11.70 -26.60
CA PHE A 148 27.69 11.86 -27.08
C PHE A 148 28.15 10.68 -27.92
N GLY A 149 27.72 9.45 -27.58
CA GLY A 149 27.97 8.26 -28.39
C GLY A 149 27.37 8.37 -29.79
N ARG A 150 26.11 8.79 -29.92
CA ARG A 150 25.44 9.00 -31.23
C ARG A 150 26.13 10.06 -32.06
N ILE A 151 26.53 11.18 -31.45
CA ILE A 151 27.28 12.24 -32.15
C ILE A 151 28.64 11.72 -32.59
N ALA A 152 29.38 11.02 -31.72
CA ALA A 152 30.66 10.43 -32.05
C ALA A 152 30.54 9.43 -33.21
N CYS A 153 29.48 8.61 -33.22
CA CYS A 153 29.16 7.68 -34.31
C CYS A 153 29.11 8.37 -35.68
N ALA A 154 28.50 9.55 -35.77
CA ALA A 154 28.44 10.33 -37.01
C ALA A 154 29.85 10.62 -37.60
N PHE A 155 30.85 10.87 -36.74
CA PHE A 155 32.21 11.17 -37.17
C PHE A 155 33.09 9.91 -37.34
N LEU A 156 32.93 8.93 -36.44
CA LEU A 156 33.75 7.72 -36.39
C LEU A 156 33.43 6.75 -37.53
N THR A 157 32.16 6.67 -37.95
CA THR A 157 31.73 5.76 -39.02
C THR A 157 32.50 6.01 -40.33
N ARG A 158 32.85 7.27 -40.62
CA ARG A 158 33.63 7.61 -41.82
C ARG A 158 35.09 7.15 -41.78
N ARG A 159 35.65 6.95 -40.59
CA ARG A 159 37.07 6.61 -40.42
C ARG A 159 37.33 5.13 -40.18
N ILE A 160 36.42 4.47 -39.45
CA ILE A 160 36.65 3.12 -38.91
C ILE A 160 35.78 2.06 -39.61
N GLY A 161 34.74 2.48 -40.33
CA GLY A 161 33.74 1.59 -40.93
C GLY A 161 32.67 1.16 -39.92
N VAL A 162 31.49 0.79 -40.45
CA VAL A 162 30.29 0.42 -39.66
C VAL A 162 30.54 -0.86 -38.87
N ASP A 163 31.03 -1.92 -39.53
CA ASP A 163 31.21 -3.25 -38.95
C ASP A 163 32.21 -3.26 -37.79
N THR A 164 33.37 -2.63 -37.99
CA THR A 164 34.41 -2.52 -36.97
C THR A 164 33.90 -1.76 -35.74
N LEU A 165 33.15 -0.66 -35.98
CA LEU A 165 32.60 0.15 -34.90
C LEU A 165 31.49 -0.59 -34.14
N ALA A 166 30.71 -1.44 -34.83
CA ALA A 166 29.69 -2.30 -34.22
C ALA A 166 30.33 -3.36 -33.33
N MET A 167 31.35 -4.06 -33.83
CA MET A 167 32.07 -5.08 -33.06
C MET A 167 32.70 -4.47 -31.79
N VAL A 168 33.39 -3.33 -31.90
CA VAL A 168 33.98 -2.65 -30.73
C VAL A 168 32.90 -2.30 -29.70
N SER A 169 31.77 -1.76 -30.16
CA SER A 169 30.67 -1.37 -29.26
C SER A 169 30.03 -2.57 -28.57
N ILE A 170 29.84 -3.68 -29.27
CA ILE A 170 29.30 -4.93 -28.71
C ILE A 170 30.27 -5.50 -27.65
N VAL A 171 31.56 -5.56 -27.96
CA VAL A 171 32.58 -6.10 -27.04
C VAL A 171 32.65 -5.26 -25.77
N VAL A 172 32.68 -3.92 -25.90
CA VAL A 172 32.72 -3.03 -24.74
C VAL A 172 31.44 -3.11 -23.92
N CYS A 173 30.26 -3.05 -24.55
CA CYS A 173 28.98 -3.18 -23.84
C CYS A 173 28.87 -4.53 -23.13
N GLY A 174 29.25 -5.63 -23.79
CA GLY A 174 29.26 -6.97 -23.20
C GLY A 174 30.18 -7.05 -21.98
N GLY A 175 31.42 -6.56 -22.08
CA GLY A 175 32.37 -6.51 -20.96
C GLY A 175 31.85 -5.70 -19.77
N VAL A 176 31.20 -4.56 -20.03
CA VAL A 176 30.62 -3.70 -19.00
C VAL A 176 29.42 -4.36 -18.29
N VAL A 177 28.61 -5.15 -19.01
CA VAL A 177 27.52 -5.94 -18.40
C VAL A 177 28.05 -6.99 -17.44
N PHE A 178 29.17 -7.66 -17.73
CA PHE A 178 29.80 -8.56 -16.76
C PHE A 178 30.42 -7.81 -15.59
N ALA A 179 30.99 -6.62 -15.83
CA ALA A 179 31.52 -5.76 -14.77
C ALA A 179 30.45 -5.32 -13.77
N PHE A 180 29.17 -5.19 -14.19
CA PHE A 180 28.03 -4.87 -13.31
C PHE A 180 27.86 -5.86 -12.15
N MET A 181 28.26 -7.13 -12.31
CA MET A 181 28.16 -8.15 -11.26
C MET A 181 29.17 -7.91 -10.11
N ALA A 182 30.23 -7.16 -10.34
CA ALA A 182 31.30 -6.91 -9.37
C ALA A 182 31.20 -5.54 -8.67
N ILE A 183 30.22 -4.71 -9.02
CA ILE A 183 30.16 -3.32 -8.53
C ILE A 183 29.67 -3.24 -7.08
N ARG A 184 30.48 -2.59 -6.22
CA ARG A 184 30.13 -2.33 -4.81
C ARG A 184 30.10 -0.85 -4.42
N SER A 185 30.37 0.08 -5.35
CA SER A 185 30.46 1.52 -5.07
C SER A 185 29.64 2.38 -6.03
N VAL A 186 29.18 3.54 -5.54
CA VAL A 186 28.42 4.54 -6.32
C VAL A 186 29.24 5.06 -7.51
N LEU A 187 30.53 5.37 -7.29
CA LEU A 187 31.45 5.85 -8.33
C LEU A 187 31.63 4.82 -9.46
N SER A 188 31.73 3.54 -9.11
CA SER A 188 31.88 2.46 -10.08
C SER A 188 30.65 2.30 -10.97
N VAL A 189 29.43 2.47 -10.43
CA VAL A 189 28.21 2.39 -11.25
C VAL A 189 28.08 3.61 -12.17
N VAL A 190 28.45 4.81 -11.71
CA VAL A 190 28.48 6.01 -12.57
C VAL A 190 29.43 5.80 -13.74
N PHE A 191 30.66 5.32 -13.47
CA PHE A 191 31.64 5.03 -14.51
C PHE A 191 31.12 4.01 -15.54
N VAL A 192 30.54 2.91 -15.05
CA VAL A 192 29.94 1.86 -15.88
C VAL A 192 28.77 2.41 -16.71
N GLY A 193 27.91 3.25 -16.13
CA GLY A 193 26.82 3.92 -16.83
C GLY A 193 27.29 4.86 -17.94
N VAL A 194 28.40 5.58 -17.71
CA VAL A 194 29.02 6.46 -18.72
C VAL A 194 29.56 5.65 -19.90
N VAL A 195 30.35 4.62 -19.63
CA VAL A 195 30.96 3.78 -20.68
C VAL A 195 29.86 3.04 -21.45
N PHE A 196 28.94 2.39 -20.74
CA PHE A 196 27.83 1.67 -21.37
C PHE A 196 26.97 2.61 -22.22
N GLY A 197 26.57 3.76 -21.67
CA GLY A 197 25.75 4.75 -22.38
C GLY A 197 26.40 5.23 -23.67
N PHE A 198 27.70 5.55 -23.63
CA PHE A 198 28.44 6.01 -24.81
C PHE A 198 28.49 4.96 -25.93
N PHE A 199 28.93 3.74 -25.64
CA PHE A 199 29.05 2.68 -26.64
C PHE A 199 27.69 2.14 -27.11
N TRP A 200 26.67 2.15 -26.24
CA TRP A 200 25.29 1.89 -26.65
C TRP A 200 24.77 2.92 -27.65
N GLY A 201 25.10 4.20 -27.44
CA GLY A 201 24.77 5.27 -28.37
C GLY A 201 25.39 5.08 -29.76
N ILE A 202 26.57 4.49 -29.83
CA ILE A 202 27.25 4.14 -31.09
C ILE A 202 26.55 2.94 -31.75
N PHE A 203 26.36 1.84 -31.00
CA PHE A 203 25.76 0.61 -31.53
C PHE A 203 24.36 0.81 -32.12
N ALA A 204 23.51 1.61 -31.46
CA ALA A 204 22.12 1.82 -31.88
C ALA A 204 21.95 2.46 -33.28
N MET A 205 23.04 2.89 -33.91
CA MET A 205 23.04 3.60 -35.20
C MET A 205 23.65 2.78 -36.35
N LEU A 206 24.11 1.55 -36.11
CA LEU A 206 24.86 0.78 -37.10
C LEU A 206 23.94 -0.22 -37.82
N THR A 207 23.67 0.05 -39.08
CA THR A 207 22.96 -0.85 -40.01
C THR A 207 23.45 -0.63 -41.43
N ASP A 208 23.61 -1.71 -42.20
CA ASP A 208 24.01 -1.66 -43.61
C ASP A 208 22.83 -1.35 -44.54
N ASN A 209 21.60 -1.60 -44.07
CA ASN A 209 20.37 -1.29 -44.79
C ASN A 209 19.50 -0.31 -44.01
N MET A 210 19.33 0.89 -44.55
CA MET A 210 18.56 1.98 -43.94
C MET A 210 17.04 1.76 -44.01
N GLU A 211 16.56 0.90 -44.91
CA GLU A 211 15.14 0.54 -44.98
C GLU A 211 14.72 -0.35 -43.79
N GLU A 212 15.68 -1.07 -43.20
CA GLU A 212 15.46 -1.98 -42.08
C GLU A 212 15.63 -1.30 -40.72
N ILE A 213 16.19 -0.09 -40.67
CA ILE A 213 16.54 0.59 -39.40
C ILE A 213 15.33 0.70 -38.46
N GLY A 214 14.17 0.96 -39.06
CA GLY A 214 12.93 1.12 -38.34
C GLY A 214 12.36 -0.14 -37.75
N LEU A 215 12.45 -1.21 -38.52
CA LEU A 215 12.00 -2.52 -38.10
C LEU A 215 12.96 -3.10 -37.05
N ARG A 216 14.27 -2.86 -37.17
CA ARG A 216 15.29 -3.23 -36.18
C ARG A 216 15.08 -2.49 -34.85
N LEU A 217 14.90 -1.17 -34.88
CA LEU A 217 14.59 -0.40 -33.67
C LEU A 217 13.24 -0.80 -33.06
N GLY A 218 12.19 -0.93 -33.88
CA GLY A 218 10.86 -1.33 -33.40
C GLY A 218 10.88 -2.71 -32.74
N THR A 219 11.61 -3.67 -33.31
CA THR A 219 11.78 -5.02 -32.74
C THR A 219 12.62 -4.96 -31.47
N ALA A 220 13.72 -4.21 -31.44
CA ALA A 220 14.54 -4.01 -30.25
C ALA A 220 13.74 -3.39 -29.09
N PHE A 221 12.92 -2.36 -29.34
CA PHE A 221 12.08 -1.75 -28.31
C PHE A 221 10.90 -2.63 -27.87
N ALA A 222 10.38 -3.50 -28.75
CA ALA A 222 9.33 -4.45 -28.41
C ALA A 222 9.80 -5.59 -27.50
N PHE A 223 11.08 -5.99 -27.59
CA PHE A 223 11.67 -7.06 -26.79
C PHE A 223 12.55 -6.56 -25.63
N ALA A 224 13.10 -5.34 -25.71
CA ALA A 224 13.95 -4.71 -24.71
C ALA A 224 13.47 -3.27 -24.40
N GLY A 225 12.37 -3.15 -23.65
CA GLY A 225 11.98 -1.86 -23.05
C GLY A 225 12.96 -1.47 -21.95
N PRO A 226 13.30 -0.18 -21.74
CA PRO A 226 14.26 0.25 -20.71
C PRO A 226 13.93 -0.37 -19.35
N PRO A 227 14.92 -0.90 -18.59
CA PRO A 227 14.62 -1.38 -17.25
C PRO A 227 14.20 -0.14 -16.47
N ILE A 228 12.92 -0.06 -16.07
CA ILE A 228 12.47 0.97 -15.13
C ILE A 228 12.95 0.59 -13.72
N MET A 229 14.27 0.44 -13.59
CA MET A 229 14.96 0.43 -12.31
C MET A 229 14.95 1.87 -11.81
N GLY A 230 13.87 2.19 -11.09
CA GLY A 230 13.55 3.50 -10.53
C GLY A 230 12.12 3.55 -10.01
N ALA A 231 11.15 3.02 -10.77
CA ALA A 231 9.76 2.84 -10.33
C ALA A 231 9.51 1.48 -9.64
N LEU A 232 10.42 0.51 -9.82
CA LEU A 232 10.28 -0.88 -9.33
C LEU A 232 10.76 -1.10 -7.89
N ARG A 233 11.05 -0.06 -7.10
CA ARG A 233 11.49 -0.22 -5.70
C ARG A 233 10.57 0.41 -4.65
N SER A 234 9.51 1.12 -5.02
CA SER A 234 8.53 1.61 -4.04
C SER A 234 7.39 0.61 -3.93
N GLY A 235 7.28 -0.05 -2.77
CA GLY A 235 6.00 -0.56 -2.32
C GLY A 235 4.98 0.59 -2.42
N ASN A 236 3.89 0.35 -3.14
CA ASN A 236 2.84 1.32 -3.50
C ASN A 236 3.33 2.30 -4.59
N HIS A 237 3.08 2.16 -5.89
CA HIS A 237 1.78 2.15 -6.56
C HIS A 237 1.99 1.72 -8.03
N TRP A 238 1.84 0.43 -8.32
CA TRP A 238 2.21 -0.17 -9.60
C TRP A 238 1.15 0.08 -10.68
N TRP A 239 -0.08 0.40 -10.25
CA TRP A 239 -1.19 0.71 -11.13
C TRP A 239 -1.18 2.14 -11.64
N ARG A 240 -0.46 3.10 -11.05
CA ARG A 240 -0.57 4.52 -11.45
C ARG A 240 0.00 4.82 -12.85
N PRO A 241 1.19 4.32 -13.23
CA PRO A 241 1.65 4.40 -14.63
C PRO A 241 0.90 3.44 -15.55
N ALA A 242 0.48 2.27 -15.05
CA ALA A 242 -0.24 1.26 -15.83
C ALA A 242 -1.68 1.65 -16.19
N VAL A 243 -2.35 2.39 -15.30
CA VAL A 243 -3.66 3.03 -15.50
C VAL A 243 -3.50 4.28 -16.36
N PHE A 244 -2.38 5.02 -16.25
CA PHE A 244 -2.13 6.17 -17.13
C PHE A 244 -2.03 5.77 -18.62
N SER A 245 -1.38 4.65 -18.95
CA SER A 245 -1.35 4.14 -20.33
C SER A 245 -2.68 3.54 -20.81
N GLY A 246 -3.54 3.06 -19.89
CA GLY A 246 -4.85 2.47 -20.23
C GLY A 246 -6.02 3.47 -20.26
N VAL A 247 -6.02 4.48 -19.39
CA VAL A 247 -7.12 5.46 -19.25
C VAL A 247 -7.05 6.56 -20.30
N GLY A 248 -5.89 6.78 -20.93
CA GLY A 248 -5.75 7.67 -22.08
C GLY A 248 -6.61 7.26 -23.29
N LEU A 249 -6.99 5.98 -23.41
CA LEU A 249 -7.91 5.50 -24.46
C LEU A 249 -9.39 5.49 -24.02
N GLN A 250 -9.69 5.38 -22.73
CA GLN A 250 -11.07 5.31 -22.24
C GLN A 250 -11.74 6.69 -22.09
N ARG A 251 -10.99 7.75 -21.79
CA ARG A 251 -11.57 9.10 -21.64
C ARG A 251 -11.81 9.87 -22.94
N ILE A 252 -11.34 9.40 -24.08
CA ILE A 252 -11.67 10.02 -25.38
C ILE A 252 -13.16 9.81 -25.73
N LYS A 253 -13.79 8.72 -25.24
CA LYS A 253 -15.24 8.50 -25.43
C LYS A 253 -16.10 9.41 -24.54
N GLU A 254 -15.67 9.70 -23.31
CA GLU A 254 -16.42 10.58 -22.40
C GLU A 254 -16.28 12.06 -22.76
N VAL A 255 -15.14 12.47 -23.32
CA VAL A 255 -14.93 13.85 -23.78
C VAL A 255 -15.71 14.17 -25.05
N PHE A 256 -15.97 13.19 -25.94
CA PHE A 256 -16.84 13.38 -27.10
C PHE A 256 -18.34 13.21 -26.79
N ALA A 257 -18.72 12.47 -25.74
CA ALA A 257 -20.12 12.32 -25.32
C ALA A 257 -20.68 13.56 -24.60
N ASN A 258 -19.82 14.35 -23.94
CA ASN A 258 -20.22 15.56 -23.20
C ASN A 258 -20.14 16.87 -24.03
N LEU A 259 -19.87 16.79 -25.34
CA LEU A 259 -19.80 17.94 -26.25
C LEU A 259 -21.05 18.12 -27.14
N THR A 260 -22.10 17.36 -26.89
CA THR A 260 -23.41 17.52 -27.55
C THR A 260 -24.53 17.33 -26.52
N MET A 261 -25.37 18.36 -26.31
CA MET A 261 -26.45 18.55 -25.31
C MET A 261 -25.97 19.12 -23.97
N ASP A 262 -26.42 20.27 -23.44
CA ASP A 262 -27.53 21.15 -23.80
C ASP A 262 -27.16 22.62 -23.54
N PHE A 263 -27.53 23.45 -24.51
CA PHE A 263 -27.63 24.90 -24.45
C PHE A 263 -29.12 25.20 -24.16
N GLN A 264 -29.51 25.35 -22.89
CA GLN A 264 -30.83 25.87 -22.49
C GLN A 264 -30.87 26.09 -20.97
N ASP A 265 -30.41 27.26 -20.53
CA ASP A 265 -31.27 28.23 -19.82
C ASP A 265 -30.44 29.41 -19.28
N ALA A 266 -31.02 30.58 -19.42
CA ALA A 266 -30.42 31.89 -19.28
C ALA A 266 -30.42 32.41 -17.84
N ILE A 267 -29.37 33.17 -17.52
CA ILE A 267 -29.37 34.50 -16.86
C ILE A 267 -30.72 34.92 -16.22
N ASP A 268 -30.78 35.20 -14.90
CA ASP A 268 -30.66 36.59 -14.40
C ASP A 268 -30.62 36.79 -12.86
N CYS A 269 -29.95 37.89 -12.50
CA CYS A 269 -30.09 38.81 -11.36
C CYS A 269 -30.57 38.35 -9.97
N ASN A 270 -29.64 38.34 -9.00
CA ASN A 270 -29.67 39.27 -7.86
C ASN A 270 -28.43 39.09 -6.96
N GLY A 271 -27.38 39.88 -7.23
CA GLY A 271 -26.27 40.03 -6.30
C GLY A 271 -26.72 40.75 -5.03
N ARG A 272 -26.47 40.15 -3.86
CA ARG A 272 -26.35 40.85 -2.57
C ARG A 272 -25.50 40.03 -1.59
N LEU A 273 -24.35 40.61 -1.25
CA LEU A 273 -23.48 40.26 -0.13
C LEU A 273 -24.15 40.66 1.19
N TYR A 274 -24.08 39.78 2.21
CA TYR A 274 -24.24 40.20 3.60
C TYR A 274 -23.07 39.70 4.45
N SER A 275 -22.34 40.67 5.00
CA SER A 275 -21.37 40.52 6.09
C SER A 275 -22.09 40.25 7.41
N CYS A 276 -21.55 39.35 8.24
CA CYS A 276 -21.91 39.29 9.66
C CYS A 276 -20.71 39.73 10.51
N ARG A 277 -20.92 40.79 11.31
CA ARG A 277 -20.04 41.28 12.40
C ARG A 277 -20.32 40.50 13.70
N PRO A 278 -19.39 40.51 14.67
CA PRO A 278 -19.49 39.71 15.89
C PRO A 278 -20.39 40.37 16.95
N HIS A 279 -20.98 39.56 17.82
CA HIS A 279 -21.60 40.00 19.07
C HIS A 279 -20.81 39.48 20.26
N ASN A 280 -20.31 40.41 21.08
CA ASN A 280 -20.00 40.20 22.48
C ASN A 280 -21.30 40.36 23.28
N ILE A 281 -21.52 39.54 24.31
CA ILE A 281 -21.96 39.94 25.66
C ILE A 281 -21.81 38.72 26.61
N THR A 282 -20.92 38.95 27.57
CA THR A 282 -20.83 38.56 28.98
C THR A 282 -21.87 37.63 29.66
N GLU A 283 -21.28 36.78 30.52
CA GLU A 283 -21.75 36.27 31.83
C GLU A 283 -22.94 35.29 31.89
N ALA A 284 -22.59 34.00 32.07
CA ALA A 284 -23.37 33.06 32.86
C ALA A 284 -22.44 32.32 33.83
N LYS A 285 -22.36 32.81 35.08
CA LYS A 285 -21.76 32.07 36.21
C LYS A 285 -22.75 31.00 36.66
N GLY A 286 -22.43 29.73 36.40
CA GLY A 286 -23.19 28.57 36.86
C GLY A 286 -22.27 27.51 37.45
N VAL A 287 -22.12 27.54 38.77
CA VAL A 287 -21.66 26.49 39.71
C VAL A 287 -20.90 25.30 39.07
N ILE A 288 -19.57 25.43 39.00
CA ILE A 288 -18.64 24.31 38.88
C ILE A 288 -18.49 23.71 40.28
N HIS A 289 -18.76 22.41 40.44
CA HIS A 289 -18.30 21.68 41.62
C HIS A 289 -16.77 21.79 41.67
N ARG A 290 -16.27 22.64 42.58
CA ARG A 290 -14.83 22.79 42.86
C ARG A 290 -14.28 21.44 43.29
N LEU A 291 -13.43 20.86 42.46
CA LEU A 291 -12.23 20.19 42.95
C LEU A 291 -11.40 21.27 43.65
N ASP A 292 -10.98 21.02 44.89
CA ASP A 292 -10.31 22.00 45.73
C ASP A 292 -9.08 22.60 45.02
N ALA A 293 -9.02 23.93 45.00
CA ALA A 293 -8.04 24.75 44.30
C ALA A 293 -6.65 24.77 44.99
N LYS A 294 -6.19 23.63 45.49
CA LYS A 294 -4.85 23.44 46.10
C LYS A 294 -4.01 22.33 45.46
N GLU A 295 -4.49 21.64 44.43
CA GLU A 295 -3.66 20.72 43.64
C GLU A 295 -3.27 21.38 42.30
N SER A 296 -1.99 21.69 42.14
CA SER A 296 -1.39 22.10 40.87
C SER A 296 -1.59 21.00 39.81
N GLN A 297 -2.10 21.36 38.62
CA GLN A 297 -2.13 20.55 37.38
C GLN A 297 -1.94 19.04 37.59
N ALA A 298 -3.04 18.30 37.76
CA ALA A 298 -2.99 16.85 37.82
C ALA A 298 -2.17 16.29 36.64
N THR A 299 -1.21 15.43 36.93
CA THR A 299 -0.40 14.74 35.92
C THR A 299 -0.97 13.36 35.64
N THR A 300 -0.72 12.84 34.44
CA THR A 300 -0.97 11.46 34.05
C THR A 300 0.33 10.83 33.59
N LYS A 301 0.63 9.62 34.06
CA LYS A 301 1.67 8.81 33.43
C LYS A 301 1.17 8.29 32.09
N ALA A 302 2.03 8.32 31.09
CA ALA A 302 1.73 7.86 29.75
C ALA A 302 2.94 7.18 29.10
N LEU A 303 2.69 6.13 28.31
CA LEU A 303 3.73 5.48 27.50
C LEU A 303 3.87 6.18 26.16
N VAL A 304 5.03 6.80 25.96
CA VAL A 304 5.31 7.67 24.83
C VAL A 304 6.36 7.05 23.94
N LEU A 305 6.08 7.08 22.63
CA LEU A 305 7.03 6.65 21.62
C LEU A 305 8.18 7.65 21.52
N GLN A 306 9.41 7.17 21.66
CA GLN A 306 10.62 7.96 21.48
C GLN A 306 11.52 7.34 20.43
N LYS A 307 12.15 8.20 19.63
CA LYS A 307 13.12 7.76 18.65
C LYS A 307 14.34 7.20 19.38
N SER A 308 14.70 5.94 19.10
CA SER A 308 15.90 5.34 19.71
C SER A 308 17.13 6.17 19.33
N PRO A 309 17.94 6.64 20.30
CA PRO A 309 19.12 7.46 20.03
C PRO A 309 20.20 6.63 19.32
N THR A 310 20.24 5.32 19.60
CA THR A 310 21.13 4.39 18.92
C THR A 310 20.41 3.77 17.72
N PRO A 311 21.01 3.80 16.51
CA PRO A 311 20.44 3.14 15.35
C PRO A 311 20.52 1.62 15.48
N LYS A 312 19.43 0.97 15.90
CA LYS A 312 19.27 -0.50 15.91
C LYS A 312 18.96 -1.01 14.49
N LYS A 313 19.49 -2.19 14.12
CA LYS A 313 19.15 -2.91 12.87
C LYS A 313 18.63 -4.33 13.21
N PRO A 314 17.36 -4.66 12.92
CA PRO A 314 16.31 -3.78 12.39
C PRO A 314 15.95 -2.65 13.37
N ALA A 315 15.35 -1.58 12.85
CA ALA A 315 14.94 -0.44 13.67
C ALA A 315 13.96 -0.88 14.76
N TYR A 316 14.18 -0.40 15.98
CA TYR A 316 13.28 -0.62 17.11
C TYR A 316 13.38 0.56 18.06
N ASP A 317 12.39 1.45 17.98
CA ASP A 317 12.28 2.67 18.78
C ASP A 317 11.86 2.37 20.21
N ASP A 318 12.19 3.29 21.12
CA ASP A 318 11.99 3.12 22.55
C ASP A 318 10.60 3.62 22.96
N VAL A 319 10.10 3.10 24.07
CA VAL A 319 8.86 3.56 24.70
C VAL A 319 9.21 3.89 26.13
N VAL A 320 8.92 5.11 26.54
CA VAL A 320 9.24 5.59 27.89
C VAL A 320 7.97 6.00 28.61
N LEU A 321 7.96 5.74 29.91
CA LEU A 321 6.93 6.25 30.79
C LEU A 321 7.27 7.70 31.15
N VAL A 322 6.33 8.61 30.92
CA VAL A 322 6.51 10.03 31.23
C VAL A 322 5.27 10.58 31.95
N ASP A 323 5.49 11.49 32.88
CA ASP A 323 4.44 12.33 33.44
C ASP A 323 4.11 13.47 32.47
N ARG A 324 2.82 13.68 32.23
CA ARG A 324 2.30 14.78 31.40
C ARG A 324 1.14 15.47 32.11
N PRO A 325 0.92 16.77 31.92
CA PRO A 325 -0.28 17.42 32.43
C PRO A 325 -1.51 16.76 31.80
N VAL A 326 -2.52 16.47 32.62
CA VAL A 326 -3.85 16.08 32.11
C VAL A 326 -4.40 17.30 31.35
N PRO A 327 -4.86 17.13 30.08
CA PRO A 327 -5.45 18.23 29.33
C PRO A 327 -6.63 18.86 30.08
N GLU A 328 -6.83 20.17 29.88
CA GLU A 328 -8.01 20.84 30.42
C GLU A 328 -9.28 20.23 29.79
N LEU A 329 -10.24 19.87 30.65
CA LEU A 329 -11.49 19.24 30.26
C LEU A 329 -12.45 20.28 29.65
N LYS A 330 -12.79 20.14 28.36
CA LYS A 330 -13.68 21.06 27.64
C LYS A 330 -15.11 20.54 27.54
N THR A 331 -16.04 21.43 27.21
CA THR A 331 -17.43 21.07 26.89
C THR A 331 -17.48 19.99 25.81
N GLY A 332 -18.25 18.93 26.04
CA GLY A 332 -18.34 17.77 25.12
C GLY A 332 -17.25 16.72 25.29
N GLU A 333 -16.31 16.90 26.21
CA GLU A 333 -15.27 15.92 26.54
C GLU A 333 -15.56 15.22 27.88
N LEU A 334 -14.94 14.04 28.04
CA LEU A 334 -14.95 13.22 29.24
C LEU A 334 -13.54 13.01 29.75
N LEU A 335 -13.37 12.99 31.07
CA LEU A 335 -12.16 12.52 31.73
C LEU A 335 -12.37 11.07 32.15
N VAL A 336 -11.61 10.16 31.54
CA VAL A 336 -11.63 8.73 31.84
C VAL A 336 -10.41 8.39 32.71
N LYS A 337 -10.65 7.78 33.86
CA LYS A 337 -9.62 7.10 34.65
C LYS A 337 -9.46 5.68 34.13
N THR A 338 -8.32 5.40 33.53
CA THR A 338 -8.02 4.13 32.87
C THR A 338 -7.85 3.02 33.90
N GLY A 339 -8.64 1.94 33.76
CA GLY A 339 -8.50 0.73 34.59
C GLY A 339 -7.55 -0.28 33.96
N ALA A 340 -7.63 -0.45 32.63
CA ALA A 340 -6.75 -1.35 31.90
C ALA A 340 -6.56 -0.91 30.43
N VAL A 341 -5.44 -1.32 29.84
CA VAL A 341 -5.09 -1.07 28.43
C VAL A 341 -4.60 -2.35 27.78
N ALA A 342 -4.87 -2.53 26.50
CA ALA A 342 -4.49 -3.77 25.81
C ALA A 342 -3.55 -3.51 24.64
N PHE A 343 -2.57 -4.41 24.50
CA PHE A 343 -1.68 -4.37 23.37
C PHE A 343 -2.34 -4.92 22.11
N ASN A 344 -2.01 -4.31 20.98
CA ASN A 344 -2.18 -4.87 19.65
C ASN A 344 -0.82 -5.13 19.03
N HIS A 345 -0.80 -5.99 18.01
CA HIS A 345 0.47 -6.24 17.31
C HIS A 345 1.00 -4.96 16.66
N ARG A 346 0.13 -4.02 16.27
CA ARG A 346 0.51 -2.73 15.68
C ARG A 346 1.50 -1.92 16.54
N GLU A 347 1.44 -1.98 17.87
CA GLU A 347 2.39 -1.24 18.71
C GLU A 347 3.83 -1.75 18.48
N VAL A 348 4.02 -3.04 18.18
CA VAL A 348 5.33 -3.59 17.77
C VAL A 348 5.76 -3.04 16.41
N TRP A 349 4.83 -2.91 15.45
CA TRP A 349 5.11 -2.37 14.11
C TRP A 349 5.43 -0.88 14.14
N ILE A 350 4.79 -0.12 15.03
CA ILE A 350 5.07 1.29 15.28
C ILE A 350 6.52 1.44 15.76
N ARG A 351 6.96 0.65 16.76
CA ARG A 351 8.36 0.67 17.23
C ARG A 351 9.34 0.25 16.13
N LYS A 352 8.93 -0.62 15.19
CA LYS A 352 9.74 -1.00 14.02
C LYS A 352 9.73 0.02 12.88
N ARG A 353 8.97 1.11 13.00
CA ARG A 353 8.69 2.08 11.90
C ARG A 353 8.08 1.43 10.64
N MET A 354 7.40 0.30 10.82
CA MET A 354 6.74 -0.43 9.75
C MET A 354 5.23 -0.16 9.71
N TYR A 355 4.75 0.75 10.55
CA TYR A 355 3.37 1.23 10.55
C TYR A 355 3.29 2.61 9.88
N PRO A 356 2.23 2.92 9.11
CA PRO A 356 2.06 4.23 8.48
C PRO A 356 1.76 5.32 9.53
N GLY A 357 2.25 6.54 9.27
CA GLY A 357 1.87 7.73 10.06
C GLY A 357 2.45 7.80 11.48
N VAL A 358 3.59 7.15 11.74
CA VAL A 358 4.23 7.14 13.06
C VAL A 358 4.72 8.54 13.47
N VAL A 359 4.37 8.96 14.69
CA VAL A 359 4.74 10.26 15.25
C VAL A 359 5.49 10.08 16.58
N PHE A 360 6.74 10.52 16.65
CA PHE A 360 7.49 10.53 17.90
C PHE A 360 6.92 11.57 18.89
N GLY A 361 6.93 11.23 20.18
CA GLY A 361 6.29 12.02 21.22
C GLY A 361 4.79 11.72 21.41
N SER A 362 4.18 10.89 20.56
CA SER A 362 2.81 10.44 20.73
C SER A 362 2.68 9.34 21.80
N VAL A 363 1.52 9.28 22.44
CA VAL A 363 1.15 8.20 23.36
C VAL A 363 0.79 6.97 22.56
N LEU A 364 1.13 5.77 23.04
CA LEU A 364 0.80 4.51 22.39
C LEU A 364 -0.57 3.93 22.81
N GLY A 365 -0.97 2.86 22.12
CA GLY A 365 -2.14 2.05 22.46
C GLY A 365 -3.44 2.53 21.81
N ALA A 366 -4.16 1.61 21.19
CA ALA A 366 -5.48 1.85 20.61
C ALA A 366 -6.65 1.34 21.48
N ASP A 367 -6.36 0.54 22.52
CA ASP A 367 -7.34 -0.17 23.32
C ASP A 367 -7.20 0.18 24.81
N GLY A 368 -8.26 0.73 25.40
CA GLY A 368 -8.31 1.06 26.82
C GLY A 368 -9.73 1.07 27.35
N ALA A 369 -9.87 0.67 28.61
CA ALA A 369 -11.13 0.71 29.36
C ALA A 369 -10.90 1.28 30.75
N GLY A 370 -11.94 1.93 31.29
CA GLY A 370 -11.87 2.60 32.57
C GLY A 370 -13.20 3.20 32.98
N THR A 371 -13.17 4.10 33.97
CA THR A 371 -14.37 4.76 34.49
C THR A 371 -14.33 6.25 34.18
N VAL A 372 -15.45 6.80 33.72
CA VAL A 372 -15.59 8.25 33.55
C VAL A 372 -15.69 8.91 34.92
N ILE A 373 -14.75 9.79 35.25
CA ILE A 373 -14.68 10.47 36.55
C ILE A 373 -15.12 11.93 36.49
N ALA A 374 -15.11 12.55 35.31
CA ALA A 374 -15.65 13.90 35.10
C ALA A 374 -16.13 14.07 33.65
N SER A 375 -17.02 15.05 33.44
CA SER A 375 -17.50 15.48 32.12
C SER A 375 -17.44 17.01 32.02
N GLY A 376 -17.07 17.52 30.85
CA GLY A 376 -17.20 18.95 30.55
C GLY A 376 -18.64 19.35 30.23
N THR A 377 -19.56 18.39 30.14
CA THR A 377 -21.01 18.64 30.03
C THR A 377 -21.69 18.31 31.36
N LYS A 378 -22.49 19.25 31.85
CA LYS A 378 -23.23 19.08 33.11
C LYS A 378 -24.19 17.88 33.02
N ASP A 379 -24.25 17.09 34.09
CA ASP A 379 -25.17 15.95 34.26
C ASP A 379 -25.04 14.84 33.19
N ASP A 380 -23.84 14.63 32.62
CA ASP A 380 -23.62 13.55 31.64
C ASP A 380 -23.87 12.15 32.25
N PRO A 381 -24.71 11.31 31.64
CA PRO A 381 -25.10 10.01 32.19
C PRO A 381 -23.96 8.98 32.25
N LEU A 382 -22.83 9.22 31.58
CA LEU A 382 -21.67 8.32 31.65
C LEU A 382 -20.79 8.56 32.86
N VAL A 383 -20.95 9.67 33.62
CA VAL A 383 -20.17 9.87 34.85
C VAL A 383 -20.40 8.69 35.81
N ASN A 384 -19.31 8.17 36.38
CA ASN A 384 -19.26 6.95 37.20
C ASN A 384 -19.62 5.65 36.47
N LYS A 385 -19.67 5.66 35.13
CA LYS A 385 -19.86 4.44 34.31
C LYS A 385 -18.54 3.96 33.73
N ARG A 386 -18.45 2.65 33.55
CA ARG A 386 -17.34 2.01 32.85
C ARG A 386 -17.53 2.14 31.35
N VAL A 387 -16.45 2.54 30.69
CA VAL A 387 -16.41 2.73 29.24
C VAL A 387 -15.13 2.13 28.68
N PHE A 388 -15.15 1.79 27.40
CA PHE A 388 -13.95 1.60 26.61
C PHE A 388 -13.90 2.62 25.48
N LEU A 389 -12.69 2.94 25.05
CA LEU A 389 -12.47 3.92 23.99
C LEU A 389 -12.69 3.26 22.63
N THR A 390 -13.29 4.03 21.71
CA THR A 390 -13.31 3.66 20.30
C THR A 390 -11.88 3.71 19.74
N PRO A 391 -11.41 2.67 19.02
CA PRO A 391 -10.01 2.53 18.62
C PRO A 391 -9.62 3.36 17.39
N SER A 392 -10.60 4.01 16.74
CA SER A 392 -10.43 4.75 15.50
C SER A 392 -11.32 6.01 15.42
N ARG A 393 -11.01 6.88 14.45
CA ARG A 393 -11.78 8.08 14.07
C ARG A 393 -12.02 8.09 12.57
N GLY A 394 -13.05 8.84 12.17
CA GLY A 394 -13.36 9.12 10.78
C GLY A 394 -14.14 8.04 10.04
N TRP A 395 -14.63 7.03 10.77
CA TRP A 395 -15.58 6.04 10.27
C TRP A 395 -16.76 5.84 11.23
N ASP A 396 -17.92 6.44 10.96
CA ASP A 396 -19.05 6.40 11.88
C ASP A 396 -20.04 5.29 11.55
N ASN A 397 -20.67 5.31 10.37
CA ASN A 397 -21.78 4.41 10.06
C ASN A 397 -21.89 3.96 8.60
N ASP A 398 -21.08 4.49 7.68
CA ASP A 398 -21.09 4.10 6.27
C ASP A 398 -20.73 2.61 6.11
N PRO A 399 -21.54 1.82 5.40
CA PRO A 399 -21.36 0.38 5.32
C PRO A 399 -20.16 -0.02 4.46
N VAL A 400 -19.69 0.85 3.56
CA VAL A 400 -18.67 0.55 2.56
C VAL A 400 -17.28 0.94 3.06
N ALA A 401 -17.09 2.19 3.48
CA ALA A 401 -15.77 2.75 3.77
C ALA A 401 -15.84 3.97 4.72
N PRO A 402 -14.71 4.40 5.32
CA PRO A 402 -14.66 5.63 6.12
C PRO A 402 -15.17 6.86 5.37
N GLU A 403 -16.01 7.67 6.01
CA GLU A 403 -16.58 8.90 5.47
C GLU A 403 -15.57 10.05 5.44
N SER A 404 -14.49 9.94 6.22
CA SER A 404 -13.47 10.98 6.35
C SER A 404 -12.07 10.36 6.54
N ILE A 405 -11.10 11.17 6.95
CA ILE A 405 -9.72 10.70 7.18
C ILE A 405 -9.74 9.67 8.31
N PHE A 406 -9.53 8.41 7.93
CA PHE A 406 -9.49 7.30 8.86
C PHE A 406 -8.21 7.32 9.69
N GLY A 407 -8.37 7.37 11.01
CA GLY A 407 -7.28 7.41 11.98
C GLY A 407 -7.43 6.31 13.03
N ILE A 408 -6.32 5.78 13.53
CA ILE A 408 -6.30 4.77 14.60
C ILE A 408 -5.57 5.38 15.79
N LEU A 409 -6.11 5.18 16.99
CA LEU A 409 -5.53 5.69 18.23
C LEU A 409 -4.12 5.13 18.46
N GLY A 410 -3.29 5.95 19.07
CA GLY A 410 -1.96 5.60 19.55
C GLY A 410 -0.89 5.57 18.46
N GLY A 411 0.22 6.26 18.70
CA GLY A 411 1.42 6.20 17.85
C GLY A 411 1.40 7.09 16.60
N GLY A 412 0.36 7.89 16.37
CA GLY A 412 0.21 8.75 15.19
C GLY A 412 -0.37 10.14 15.50
N ALA A 413 -0.52 10.97 14.47
CA ALA A 413 -1.04 12.34 14.59
C ALA A 413 -2.57 12.45 14.57
N ASN A 414 -3.26 11.51 13.94
CA ASN A 414 -4.70 11.59 13.72
C ASN A 414 -5.37 10.27 14.13
N PRO A 415 -6.08 10.23 15.28
CA PRO A 415 -6.10 11.26 16.33
C PRO A 415 -4.81 11.29 17.17
N PRO A 416 -4.42 12.45 17.75
CA PRO A 416 -3.21 12.59 18.56
C PRO A 416 -3.42 12.10 20.01
N ILE A 417 -4.12 10.98 20.18
CA ILE A 417 -4.50 10.40 21.47
C ILE A 417 -4.09 8.92 21.50
N GLY A 418 -3.63 8.45 22.65
CA GLY A 418 -3.26 7.05 22.89
C GLY A 418 -3.81 6.59 24.23
N THR A 419 -4.11 5.30 24.32
CA THR A 419 -4.79 4.71 25.48
C THR A 419 -3.84 4.32 26.61
N PHE A 420 -2.54 4.19 26.34
CA PHE A 420 -1.55 3.82 27.35
C PHE A 420 -1.24 5.00 28.28
N SER A 421 -2.23 5.41 29.07
CA SER A 421 -2.19 6.53 30.01
C SER A 421 -3.14 6.26 31.19
N GLU A 422 -2.81 6.79 32.37
CA GLU A 422 -3.64 6.68 33.59
C GLU A 422 -4.94 7.48 33.49
N TYR A 423 -4.88 8.66 32.88
CA TYR A 423 -6.04 9.51 32.62
C TYR A 423 -6.08 9.95 31.17
N ILE A 424 -7.28 9.94 30.59
CA ILE A 424 -7.50 10.28 29.18
C ILE A 424 -8.67 11.26 29.09
N VAL A 425 -8.42 12.43 28.50
CA VAL A 425 -9.48 13.34 28.06
C VAL A 425 -9.84 12.98 26.63
N VAL A 426 -11.13 12.73 26.38
CA VAL A 426 -11.62 12.23 25.09
C VAL A 426 -13.02 12.76 24.80
N GLU A 427 -13.37 12.90 23.52
CA GLU A 427 -14.70 13.37 23.12
C GLU A 427 -15.79 12.36 23.52
N ARG A 428 -16.96 12.88 23.92
CA ARG A 428 -18.05 12.10 24.51
C ARG A 428 -18.60 10.99 23.59
N ASP A 429 -18.58 11.19 22.29
CA ASP A 429 -19.03 10.24 21.27
C ASP A 429 -18.00 9.14 21.00
N GLN A 430 -16.78 9.27 21.52
CA GLN A 430 -15.66 8.38 21.25
C GLN A 430 -15.41 7.33 22.33
N VAL A 431 -16.36 7.19 23.25
CA VAL A 431 -16.42 6.11 24.24
C VAL A 431 -17.72 5.32 24.09
N ILE A 432 -17.67 4.05 24.45
CA ILE A 432 -18.83 3.15 24.49
C ILE A 432 -18.91 2.54 25.88
N ALA A 433 -20.12 2.47 26.45
CA ALA A 433 -20.34 1.85 27.75
C ALA A 433 -19.97 0.36 27.72
N THR A 434 -19.23 -0.08 28.73
CA THR A 434 -18.80 -1.47 28.85
C THR A 434 -19.98 -2.37 29.24
N PRO A 435 -20.20 -3.53 28.59
CA PRO A 435 -21.15 -4.54 29.05
C PRO A 435 -20.89 -4.96 30.50
N SER A 436 -21.97 -5.10 31.29
CA SER A 436 -21.86 -5.27 32.74
C SER A 436 -21.10 -6.53 33.18
N HIS A 437 -21.10 -7.59 32.36
CA HIS A 437 -20.42 -8.85 32.65
C HIS A 437 -18.90 -8.80 32.42
N LEU A 438 -18.37 -7.76 31.78
CA LEU A 438 -16.93 -7.60 31.57
C LEU A 438 -16.31 -6.76 32.69
N ASN A 439 -15.11 -7.13 33.13
CA ASN A 439 -14.22 -6.27 33.91
C ASN A 439 -13.34 -5.39 33.00
N ASP A 440 -12.58 -4.46 33.56
CA ASP A 440 -11.79 -3.50 32.77
C ASP A 440 -10.71 -4.20 31.93
N VAL A 441 -10.10 -5.27 32.45
CA VAL A 441 -9.11 -6.08 31.73
C VAL A 441 -9.72 -6.70 30.47
N GLN A 442 -10.91 -7.30 30.61
CA GLN A 442 -11.64 -7.91 29.49
C GLN A 442 -12.20 -6.86 28.53
N ALA A 443 -12.67 -5.73 29.05
CA ALA A 443 -13.18 -4.62 28.26
C ALA A 443 -12.08 -3.94 27.44
N ALA A 444 -10.88 -3.79 28.00
CA ALA A 444 -9.72 -3.28 27.27
C ALA A 444 -9.28 -4.25 26.16
N ALA A 445 -9.46 -5.56 26.33
CA ALA A 445 -9.12 -6.55 25.30
C ALA A 445 -10.07 -6.54 24.08
N TRP A 446 -11.17 -5.79 24.13
CA TRP A 446 -12.25 -5.81 23.14
C TRP A 446 -12.10 -4.87 21.93
N PRO A 447 -11.77 -3.57 22.03
CA PRO A 447 -12.25 -2.58 21.06
C PRO A 447 -11.71 -2.79 19.63
N LEU A 448 -10.40 -2.72 19.42
CA LEU A 448 -9.78 -2.87 18.10
C LEU A 448 -9.98 -4.28 17.55
N GLY A 449 -9.75 -5.29 18.39
CA GLY A 449 -9.90 -6.69 18.01
C GLY A 449 -11.33 -7.04 17.61
N GLY A 450 -12.30 -6.55 18.40
CA GLY A 450 -13.73 -6.78 18.28
C GLY A 450 -14.31 -6.17 17.02
N VAL A 451 -14.07 -4.88 16.75
CA VAL A 451 -14.58 -4.25 15.53
C VAL A 451 -13.95 -4.85 14.26
N THR A 452 -12.66 -5.17 14.30
CA THR A 452 -11.98 -5.82 13.17
C THR A 452 -12.55 -7.21 12.91
N ALA A 453 -12.74 -8.01 13.96
CA ALA A 453 -13.33 -9.34 13.84
C ALA A 453 -14.79 -9.30 13.39
N TRP A 454 -15.58 -8.36 13.91
CA TRP A 454 -16.98 -8.18 13.54
C TRP A 454 -17.12 -7.80 12.07
N ARG A 455 -16.37 -6.80 11.60
CA ARG A 455 -16.42 -6.41 10.19
C ARG A 455 -15.94 -7.54 9.28
N ALA A 456 -14.88 -8.24 9.66
CA ALA A 456 -14.36 -9.34 8.86
C ALA A 456 -15.35 -10.51 8.77
N ALA A 457 -15.95 -10.93 9.89
CA ALA A 457 -16.80 -12.12 9.95
C ALA A 457 -18.27 -11.83 9.61
N MET A 458 -18.85 -10.77 10.18
CA MET A 458 -20.29 -10.50 10.11
C MET A 458 -20.66 -9.56 8.96
N VAL A 459 -19.89 -8.50 8.73
CA VAL A 459 -20.19 -7.52 7.68
C VAL A 459 -19.74 -8.02 6.30
N ASN A 460 -18.43 -8.30 6.15
CA ASN A 460 -17.87 -8.73 4.86
C ASN A 460 -18.01 -10.24 4.64
N GLY A 461 -17.84 -11.02 5.72
CA GLY A 461 -17.94 -12.47 5.69
C GLY A 461 -19.39 -12.95 5.64
N GLU A 462 -20.33 -12.12 6.11
CA GLU A 462 -21.77 -12.44 6.24
C GLU A 462 -21.99 -13.88 6.75
N VAL A 463 -21.29 -14.22 7.84
CA VAL A 463 -21.36 -15.57 8.43
C VAL A 463 -22.78 -15.86 8.90
N GLN A 464 -23.31 -17.00 8.48
CA GLN A 464 -24.64 -17.49 8.85
C GLN A 464 -24.55 -18.75 9.74
N PRO A 465 -25.58 -19.02 10.56
CA PRO A 465 -25.68 -20.27 11.30
C PRO A 465 -25.52 -21.50 10.38
N GLY A 466 -24.80 -22.51 10.84
CA GLY A 466 -24.56 -23.75 10.09
C GLY A 466 -23.57 -23.63 8.92
N GLN A 467 -22.92 -22.48 8.72
CA GLN A 467 -21.80 -22.36 7.78
C GLN A 467 -20.49 -22.87 8.38
N ASN A 468 -19.61 -23.38 7.53
CA ASN A 468 -18.24 -23.70 7.90
C ASN A 468 -17.33 -22.51 7.67
N VAL A 469 -16.64 -22.08 8.71
CA VAL A 469 -15.75 -20.92 8.69
C VAL A 469 -14.33 -21.35 9.03
N LEU A 470 -13.35 -20.98 8.20
CA LEU A 470 -11.93 -21.11 8.53
C LEU A 470 -11.39 -19.80 9.07
N ILE A 471 -10.72 -19.83 10.22
CA ILE A 471 -10.00 -18.68 10.77
C ILE A 471 -8.51 -18.98 10.76
N THR A 472 -7.73 -18.17 10.06
CA THR A 472 -6.28 -18.39 9.97
C THR A 472 -5.54 -17.72 11.14
N GLY A 473 -4.39 -18.28 11.51
CA GLY A 473 -3.50 -17.66 12.51
C GLY A 473 -4.07 -17.62 13.93
N ILE A 474 -4.77 -18.67 14.37
CA ILE A 474 -5.36 -18.73 15.71
C ILE A 474 -4.29 -18.62 16.80
N GLY A 475 -4.61 -17.83 17.82
CA GLY A 475 -3.67 -17.33 18.82
C GLY A 475 -3.58 -15.80 18.83
N GLY A 476 -3.80 -15.16 17.67
CA GLY A 476 -3.92 -13.72 17.57
C GLY A 476 -5.22 -13.19 18.18
N GLY A 477 -5.20 -11.95 18.69
CA GLY A 477 -6.35 -11.33 19.36
C GLY A 477 -7.59 -11.25 18.47
N VAL A 478 -7.44 -10.76 17.22
CA VAL A 478 -8.56 -10.67 16.26
C VAL A 478 -9.08 -12.06 15.90
N ALA A 479 -8.20 -13.02 15.61
CA ALA A 479 -8.57 -14.38 15.22
C ALA A 479 -9.38 -15.10 16.31
N LEU A 480 -9.00 -14.94 17.58
CA LEU A 480 -9.73 -15.53 18.71
C LEU A 480 -11.10 -14.88 18.90
N ILE A 481 -11.20 -13.56 18.77
CA ILE A 481 -12.49 -12.88 18.84
C ILE A 481 -13.39 -13.30 17.68
N ALA A 482 -12.87 -13.37 16.45
CA ALA A 482 -13.61 -13.85 15.28
C ALA A 482 -14.13 -15.28 15.50
N MET A 483 -13.33 -16.15 16.14
CA MET A 483 -13.74 -17.50 16.50
C MET A 483 -14.92 -17.49 17.47
N GLN A 484 -14.84 -16.70 18.54
CA GLN A 484 -15.92 -16.59 19.53
C GLN A 484 -17.21 -16.03 18.90
N LEU A 485 -17.09 -15.01 18.04
CA LEU A 485 -18.23 -14.42 17.32
C LEU A 485 -18.88 -15.43 16.36
N CYS A 486 -18.11 -16.14 15.56
CA CYS A 486 -18.62 -17.15 14.63
C CYS A 486 -19.27 -18.33 15.35
N ILE A 487 -18.68 -18.82 16.44
CA ILE A 487 -19.28 -19.89 17.26
C ILE A 487 -20.60 -19.43 17.86
N ALA A 488 -20.64 -18.23 18.46
CA ALA A 488 -21.87 -17.68 19.04
C ALA A 488 -22.96 -17.42 17.99
N LYS A 489 -22.59 -17.13 16.74
CA LYS A 489 -23.50 -17.03 15.59
C LYS A 489 -24.03 -18.38 15.12
N GLY A 490 -23.49 -19.50 15.63
CA GLY A 490 -23.90 -20.85 15.27
C GLY A 490 -23.14 -21.44 14.07
N ALA A 491 -21.98 -20.88 13.71
CA ALA A 491 -21.13 -21.44 12.65
C ALA A 491 -20.23 -22.57 13.18
N SER A 492 -19.85 -23.48 12.29
CA SER A 492 -18.82 -24.50 12.56
C SER A 492 -17.44 -23.94 12.22
N VAL A 493 -16.66 -23.61 13.25
CA VAL A 493 -15.38 -22.92 13.08
C VAL A 493 -14.20 -23.90 13.07
N TYR A 494 -13.38 -23.79 12.05
CA TYR A 494 -12.08 -24.46 11.90
C TYR A 494 -10.97 -23.43 11.99
N VAL A 495 -9.79 -23.83 12.45
CA VAL A 495 -8.68 -22.90 12.68
C VAL A 495 -7.36 -23.38 12.08
N THR A 496 -6.45 -22.44 11.78
CA THR A 496 -5.05 -22.77 11.48
C THR A 496 -4.10 -22.10 12.46
N SER A 497 -3.02 -22.77 12.86
CA SER A 497 -1.92 -22.15 13.65
C SER A 497 -0.58 -22.77 13.29
N GLY A 498 0.51 -22.10 13.65
CA GLY A 498 1.86 -22.65 13.59
C GLY A 498 2.27 -23.40 14.87
N SER A 499 1.38 -23.42 15.86
CA SER A 499 1.54 -24.09 17.17
C SER A 499 0.40 -25.10 17.38
N PRO A 500 0.71 -26.39 17.53
CA PRO A 500 -0.27 -27.42 17.90
C PRO A 500 -1.01 -27.10 19.20
N GLU A 501 -0.32 -26.52 20.18
CA GLU A 501 -0.88 -26.17 21.49
C GLU A 501 -2.01 -25.13 21.36
N LYS A 502 -1.81 -24.12 20.51
CA LYS A 502 -2.84 -23.10 20.23
C LYS A 502 -4.05 -23.69 19.51
N ILE A 503 -3.84 -24.67 18.63
CA ILE A 503 -4.94 -25.38 17.98
C ILE A 503 -5.75 -26.16 19.03
N GLN A 504 -5.09 -26.90 19.92
CA GLN A 504 -5.76 -27.64 20.98
C GLN A 504 -6.58 -26.72 21.90
N ARG A 505 -6.01 -25.59 22.32
CA ARG A 505 -6.72 -24.58 23.13
C ARG A 505 -7.92 -23.98 22.39
N ALA A 506 -7.81 -23.74 21.08
CA ALA A 506 -8.93 -23.26 20.28
C ALA A 506 -10.05 -24.30 20.19
N VAL A 507 -9.73 -25.59 20.07
CA VAL A 507 -10.71 -26.68 20.09
C VAL A 507 -11.41 -26.78 21.45
N GLN A 508 -10.66 -26.67 22.55
CA GLN A 508 -11.24 -26.60 23.91
C GLN A 508 -12.16 -25.38 24.07
N ALA A 509 -11.88 -24.28 23.37
CA ALA A 509 -12.70 -23.08 23.34
C ALA A 509 -13.87 -23.13 22.32
N GLY A 510 -14.11 -24.28 21.67
CA GLY A 510 -15.28 -24.53 20.83
C GLY A 510 -15.02 -24.61 19.32
N ALA A 511 -13.78 -24.48 18.85
CA ALA A 511 -13.48 -24.79 17.46
C ALA A 511 -13.72 -26.29 17.16
N LYS A 512 -14.29 -26.61 16.00
CA LYS A 512 -14.55 -27.99 15.54
C LYS A 512 -13.28 -28.78 15.27
N GLY A 513 -12.18 -28.10 14.97
CA GLY A 513 -10.89 -28.70 14.66
C GLY A 513 -9.92 -27.66 14.13
N GLY A 514 -8.68 -28.06 13.93
CA GLY A 514 -7.69 -27.19 13.31
C GLY A 514 -6.51 -27.94 12.73
N VAL A 515 -5.70 -27.21 11.96
CA VAL A 515 -4.58 -27.75 11.18
C VAL A 515 -3.35 -26.87 11.33
N ASN A 516 -2.17 -27.48 11.30
CA ASN A 516 -0.91 -26.75 11.43
C ASN A 516 -0.48 -26.20 10.08
N TYR A 517 -0.47 -24.87 9.88
CA TYR A 517 -0.11 -24.29 8.58
C TYR A 517 1.36 -24.47 8.19
N LYS A 518 2.23 -24.93 9.11
CA LYS A 518 3.63 -25.28 8.83
C LYS A 518 3.76 -26.64 8.14
N ASP A 519 2.74 -27.48 8.21
CA ASP A 519 2.68 -28.76 7.51
C ASP A 519 2.24 -28.53 6.06
N GLN A 520 2.99 -28.99 5.06
CA GLN A 520 2.63 -28.77 3.65
C GLN A 520 1.28 -29.42 3.28
N GLU A 521 0.90 -30.49 3.96
CA GLU A 521 -0.33 -31.25 3.74
C GLU A 521 -1.53 -30.74 4.55
N TRP A 522 -1.38 -29.61 5.26
CA TRP A 522 -2.48 -29.01 6.03
C TRP A 522 -3.78 -28.80 5.21
N PRO A 523 -3.74 -28.46 3.90
CA PRO A 523 -4.98 -28.32 3.12
C PRO A 523 -5.72 -29.66 2.96
N ALA A 524 -4.99 -30.76 2.81
CA ALA A 524 -5.57 -32.10 2.70
C ALA A 524 -6.12 -32.58 4.06
N GLN A 525 -5.43 -32.25 5.16
CA GLN A 525 -5.92 -32.49 6.51
C GLN A 525 -7.22 -31.71 6.78
N LEU A 526 -7.27 -30.43 6.38
CA LEU A 526 -8.47 -29.60 6.50
C LEU A 526 -9.63 -30.18 5.69
N ALA A 527 -9.37 -30.62 4.45
CA ALA A 527 -10.38 -31.30 3.64
C ALA A 527 -10.93 -32.55 4.36
N SER A 528 -10.07 -33.32 5.02
CA SER A 528 -10.46 -34.51 5.78
C SER A 528 -11.29 -34.18 7.01
N LEU A 529 -11.01 -33.07 7.69
CA LEU A 529 -11.83 -32.57 8.80
C LEU A 529 -13.22 -32.12 8.31
N LEU A 530 -13.29 -31.43 7.17
CA LEU A 530 -14.55 -30.94 6.60
C LEU A 530 -15.45 -32.09 6.12
N LYS A 531 -14.88 -33.19 5.62
CA LYS A 531 -15.64 -34.40 5.26
C LYS A 531 -16.42 -35.01 6.42
N LYS A 532 -16.01 -34.77 7.67
CA LYS A 532 -16.71 -35.22 8.88
C LYS A 532 -17.87 -34.31 9.27
N SER A 533 -18.02 -33.15 8.62
CA SER A 533 -19.09 -32.21 8.89
C SER A 533 -20.26 -32.40 7.93
N ILE A 534 -21.43 -31.85 8.29
CA ILE A 534 -22.66 -31.93 7.48
C ILE A 534 -22.44 -31.35 6.06
N ARG A 535 -21.56 -30.34 5.93
CA ARG A 535 -21.17 -29.74 4.65
C ARG A 535 -19.68 -29.92 4.42
N SER A 536 -19.26 -30.60 3.36
CA SER A 536 -17.83 -30.90 3.15
C SER A 536 -16.98 -29.72 2.64
N GLN A 537 -17.49 -28.48 2.68
CA GLN A 537 -16.84 -27.29 2.11
C GLN A 537 -16.87 -26.12 3.10
N LEU A 538 -15.95 -25.18 2.93
CA LEU A 538 -15.93 -23.89 3.61
C LEU A 538 -16.87 -22.91 2.90
N ASP A 539 -17.58 -22.11 3.70
CA ASP A 539 -18.37 -20.98 3.22
C ASP A 539 -17.57 -19.67 3.26
N VAL A 540 -16.81 -19.48 4.33
CA VAL A 540 -16.07 -18.24 4.63
C VAL A 540 -14.68 -18.57 5.17
N VAL A 541 -13.69 -17.79 4.77
CA VAL A 541 -12.35 -17.77 5.35
C VAL A 541 -12.10 -16.36 5.90
N VAL A 542 -11.76 -16.25 7.17
CA VAL A 542 -11.36 -15.01 7.84
C VAL A 542 -9.85 -15.08 8.05
N ASP A 543 -9.12 -14.25 7.30
CA ASP A 543 -7.67 -14.35 7.14
C ASP A 543 -6.91 -13.14 7.68
N SER A 544 -5.85 -13.42 8.45
CA SER A 544 -4.90 -12.42 8.95
C SER A 544 -3.53 -12.47 8.27
N GLY A 545 -3.25 -13.53 7.51
CA GLY A 545 -1.91 -13.85 7.01
C GLY A 545 -1.59 -13.17 5.69
N GLY A 546 -2.57 -13.05 4.80
CA GLY A 546 -2.33 -12.78 3.38
C GLY A 546 -1.65 -13.96 2.69
N GLY A 547 -0.91 -13.69 1.62
CA GLY A 547 -0.19 -14.70 0.85
C GLY A 547 -1.09 -15.55 -0.03
N ASP A 548 -0.71 -16.82 -0.20
CA ASP A 548 -1.41 -17.77 -1.06
C ASP A 548 -2.57 -18.50 -0.36
N VAL A 549 -3.32 -17.81 0.51
CA VAL A 549 -4.43 -18.42 1.27
C VAL A 549 -5.46 -19.07 0.33
N LEU A 550 -5.82 -18.41 -0.78
CA LEU A 550 -6.72 -18.97 -1.79
C LEU A 550 -6.13 -20.20 -2.48
N GLY A 551 -4.86 -20.21 -2.86
CA GLY A 551 -4.23 -21.39 -3.46
C GLY A 551 -4.31 -22.61 -2.54
N LYS A 552 -4.26 -22.39 -1.22
CA LYS A 552 -4.39 -23.47 -0.22
C LYS A 552 -5.84 -23.92 0.01
N VAL A 553 -6.81 -23.00 0.02
CA VAL A 553 -8.20 -23.34 0.41
C VAL A 553 -9.18 -23.46 -0.77
N SER A 554 -8.83 -23.03 -1.98
CA SER A 554 -9.76 -22.96 -3.14
C SER A 554 -10.43 -24.29 -3.48
N ARG A 555 -9.78 -25.44 -3.19
CA ARG A 555 -10.36 -26.78 -3.41
C ARG A 555 -11.47 -27.13 -2.41
N VAL A 556 -11.38 -26.62 -1.19
CA VAL A 556 -12.35 -26.87 -0.12
C VAL A 556 -13.30 -25.69 0.11
N LEU A 557 -13.01 -24.52 -0.46
CA LEU A 557 -13.90 -23.37 -0.49
C LEU A 557 -14.99 -23.60 -1.54
N LYS A 558 -16.26 -23.44 -1.14
CA LYS A 558 -17.40 -23.62 -2.05
C LYS A 558 -17.36 -22.63 -3.22
N PRO A 559 -18.00 -22.94 -4.36
CA PRO A 559 -18.35 -21.91 -5.34
C PRO A 559 -19.15 -20.78 -4.70
N GLY A 560 -18.82 -19.52 -4.99
CA GLY A 560 -19.40 -18.37 -4.29
C GLY A 560 -18.83 -18.10 -2.89
N GLY A 561 -17.88 -18.92 -2.42
CA GLY A 561 -17.27 -18.78 -1.10
C GLY A 561 -16.45 -17.49 -0.96
N ARG A 562 -16.30 -17.00 0.28
CA ARG A 562 -15.71 -15.69 0.59
C ARG A 562 -14.42 -15.84 1.37
N VAL A 563 -13.37 -15.15 0.96
CA VAL A 563 -12.14 -14.97 1.73
C VAL A 563 -12.06 -13.50 2.12
N VAL A 564 -12.12 -13.22 3.42
CA VAL A 564 -12.03 -11.88 3.97
C VAL A 564 -10.67 -11.72 4.63
N CYS A 565 -9.82 -10.88 4.06
CA CYS A 565 -8.47 -10.65 4.55
C CYS A 565 -8.37 -9.28 5.24
N TYR A 566 -7.88 -9.26 6.48
CA TYR A 566 -7.68 -8.05 7.27
C TYR A 566 -6.22 -7.81 7.67
N GLY A 567 -5.31 -8.69 7.27
CA GLY A 567 -3.92 -8.66 7.71
C GLY A 567 -2.94 -9.15 6.65
N MET A 568 -1.66 -8.95 6.93
CA MET A 568 -0.56 -9.30 6.02
C MET A 568 0.63 -9.87 6.79
N THR A 569 0.35 -10.61 7.87
CA THR A 569 1.40 -11.12 8.77
C THR A 569 2.39 -12.06 8.07
N ALA A 570 1.92 -12.85 7.10
CA ALA A 570 2.76 -13.78 6.34
C ALA A 570 3.27 -13.15 5.04
N SER A 571 2.44 -12.36 4.34
CA SER A 571 2.82 -11.70 3.09
C SER A 571 1.98 -10.45 2.83
N THR A 572 2.59 -9.44 2.19
CA THR A 572 1.94 -8.21 1.73
C THR A 572 1.22 -8.38 0.39
N THR A 573 1.21 -9.59 -0.18
CA THR A 573 0.56 -9.94 -1.44
C THR A 573 -0.47 -11.03 -1.23
N ILE A 574 -1.54 -11.03 -2.03
CA ILE A 574 -2.52 -12.12 -2.06
C ILE A 574 -2.67 -12.60 -3.50
N THR A 575 -2.63 -13.92 -3.69
CA THR A 575 -2.83 -14.55 -5.00
C THR A 575 -4.33 -14.82 -5.20
N PHE A 576 -4.89 -14.32 -6.29
CA PHE A 576 -6.27 -14.57 -6.71
C PHE A 576 -6.26 -15.00 -8.19
N THR A 577 -6.67 -16.22 -8.49
CA THR A 577 -6.46 -16.84 -9.80
C THR A 577 -7.74 -16.93 -10.63
N MET A 578 -7.60 -17.14 -11.95
CA MET A 578 -8.76 -17.38 -12.82
C MET A 578 -9.58 -18.61 -12.43
N ARG A 579 -8.99 -19.59 -11.72
CA ARG A 579 -9.74 -20.72 -11.17
C ARG A 579 -10.72 -20.26 -10.09
N ASP A 580 -10.34 -19.29 -9.27
CA ASP A 580 -11.19 -18.74 -8.22
C ASP A 580 -12.31 -17.88 -8.82
N VAL A 581 -11.99 -17.12 -9.88
CA VAL A 581 -12.96 -16.38 -10.70
C VAL A 581 -14.03 -17.30 -11.28
N LEU A 582 -13.62 -18.40 -11.92
CA LEU A 582 -14.55 -19.36 -12.54
C LEU A 582 -15.45 -20.08 -11.52
N LYS A 583 -15.08 -20.07 -10.23
CA LYS A 583 -15.91 -20.57 -9.13
C LYS A 583 -16.77 -19.49 -8.48
N ASN A 584 -16.76 -18.26 -9.00
CA ASN A 584 -17.40 -17.09 -8.38
C ASN A 584 -16.95 -16.83 -6.93
N GLN A 585 -15.73 -17.26 -6.56
CA GLN A 585 -15.19 -17.00 -5.23
C GLN A 585 -14.86 -15.52 -5.07
N LYS A 586 -15.00 -15.00 -3.85
CA LYS A 586 -14.78 -13.57 -3.54
C LYS A 586 -13.57 -13.40 -2.65
N LEU A 587 -12.68 -12.49 -3.02
CA LEU A 587 -11.62 -11.97 -2.15
C LEU A 587 -12.01 -10.56 -1.70
N LEU A 588 -12.19 -10.38 -0.40
CA LEU A 588 -12.69 -9.16 0.22
C LEU A 588 -11.62 -8.60 1.15
N GLY A 589 -11.29 -7.31 0.98
CA GLY A 589 -10.48 -6.59 1.95
C GLY A 589 -11.31 -6.18 3.16
N SER A 590 -10.69 -6.15 4.33
CA SER A 590 -11.29 -5.58 5.54
C SER A 590 -10.22 -4.78 6.29
N THR A 591 -10.60 -3.62 6.84
CA THR A 591 -9.73 -2.82 7.70
C THR A 591 -10.58 -2.32 8.85
N MET A 592 -10.22 -2.67 10.09
CA MET A 592 -10.97 -2.28 11.28
C MET A 592 -12.49 -2.39 11.09
N GLY A 593 -13.24 -1.34 11.40
CA GLY A 593 -14.62 -1.11 11.02
C GLY A 593 -15.12 0.23 11.55
N SER A 594 -16.39 0.50 11.28
CA SER A 594 -17.06 1.74 11.68
C SER A 594 -17.37 1.76 13.18
N ARG A 595 -17.70 2.93 13.72
CA ARG A 595 -18.23 3.04 15.09
C ARG A 595 -19.52 2.25 15.26
N ARG A 596 -20.39 2.25 14.24
CA ARG A 596 -21.57 1.38 14.16
C ARG A 596 -21.21 -0.10 14.27
N ASP A 597 -20.20 -0.57 13.52
CA ASP A 597 -19.74 -1.96 13.58
C ASP A 597 -19.33 -2.33 15.01
N LEU A 598 -18.62 -1.44 15.71
CA LEU A 598 -18.19 -1.69 17.09
C LEU A 598 -19.37 -1.73 18.07
N ILE A 599 -20.39 -0.87 17.89
CA ILE A 599 -21.60 -0.89 18.71
C ILE A 599 -22.37 -2.20 18.49
N GLU A 600 -22.60 -2.59 17.23
CA GLU A 600 -23.28 -3.84 16.89
C GLU A 600 -22.53 -5.06 17.43
N ALA A 601 -21.20 -5.08 17.28
CA ALA A 601 -20.34 -6.12 17.85
C ALA A 601 -20.48 -6.19 19.37
N THR A 602 -20.50 -5.04 20.05
CA THR A 602 -20.59 -4.96 21.51
C THR A 602 -21.95 -5.43 22.02
N ASN A 603 -23.04 -5.09 21.30
CA ASN A 603 -24.38 -5.59 21.59
C ASN A 603 -24.44 -7.11 21.44
N PHE A 604 -23.87 -7.66 20.37
CA PHE A 604 -23.81 -9.11 20.16
C PHE A 604 -22.96 -9.81 21.26
N LEU A 605 -21.81 -9.23 21.62
CA LEU A 605 -20.99 -9.72 22.72
C LEU A 605 -21.78 -9.75 24.04
N ALA A 606 -22.56 -8.70 24.33
CA ALA A 606 -23.37 -8.62 25.54
C ALA A 606 -24.50 -9.66 25.53
N GLN A 607 -25.22 -9.77 24.42
CA GLN A 607 -26.31 -10.74 24.24
C GLN A 607 -25.84 -12.18 24.45
N HIS A 608 -24.69 -12.54 23.89
CA HIS A 608 -24.13 -13.89 23.98
C HIS A 608 -23.19 -14.08 25.17
N ARG A 609 -23.05 -13.05 26.04
CA ARG A 609 -22.13 -13.02 27.19
C ARG A 609 -20.69 -13.46 26.84
N ILE A 610 -20.22 -13.08 25.66
CA ILE A 610 -18.87 -13.40 25.20
C ILE A 610 -17.86 -12.65 26.09
N VAL A 611 -16.80 -13.35 26.49
CA VAL A 611 -15.68 -12.79 27.25
C VAL A 611 -14.43 -12.87 26.38
N PRO A 612 -13.81 -11.73 26.00
CA PRO A 612 -12.59 -11.75 25.19
C PRO A 612 -11.45 -12.51 25.90
N LEU A 613 -10.75 -13.37 25.17
CA LEU A 613 -9.65 -14.15 25.73
C LEU A 613 -8.42 -13.28 25.98
N VAL A 614 -8.03 -13.19 27.26
CA VAL A 614 -6.83 -12.50 27.73
C VAL A 614 -5.76 -13.54 28.05
N SER A 615 -4.58 -13.37 27.48
CA SER A 615 -3.46 -14.30 27.64
C SER A 615 -2.58 -13.96 28.83
N HIS A 616 -2.34 -12.67 29.06
CA HIS A 616 -1.46 -12.16 30.12
C HIS A 616 -2.05 -10.86 30.66
N VAL A 617 -1.98 -10.71 31.97
CA VAL A 617 -2.30 -9.46 32.66
C VAL A 617 -1.03 -9.01 33.37
N LEU A 618 -0.55 -7.84 32.99
CA LEU A 618 0.61 -7.19 33.57
C LEU A 618 0.13 -6.08 34.50
N ASP A 619 0.87 -5.80 35.57
CA ASP A 619 0.53 -4.72 36.50
C ASP A 619 1.39 -3.49 36.23
N GLY A 620 0.74 -2.33 36.09
CA GLY A 620 1.40 -1.04 35.89
C GLY A 620 1.93 -0.79 34.48
N LEU A 621 1.92 0.47 34.05
CA LEU A 621 2.43 0.87 32.73
C LEU A 621 3.95 0.64 32.60
N GLU A 622 4.68 0.58 33.71
CA GLU A 622 6.10 0.22 33.80
C GLU A 622 6.40 -1.17 33.21
N SER A 623 5.44 -2.10 33.27
CA SER A 623 5.58 -3.47 32.75
C SER A 623 5.41 -3.55 31.22
N ALA A 624 5.33 -2.41 30.52
CA ALA A 624 5.04 -2.41 29.09
C ALA A 624 6.10 -3.10 28.22
N GLU A 625 7.39 -3.02 28.58
CA GLU A 625 8.44 -3.71 27.81
C GLU A 625 8.27 -5.23 27.86
N GLU A 626 7.82 -5.79 28.99
CA GLU A 626 7.46 -7.21 29.08
C GLU A 626 6.33 -7.55 28.09
N GLY A 627 5.29 -6.70 28.02
CA GLY A 627 4.21 -6.86 27.06
C GLY A 627 4.69 -6.85 25.60
N PHE A 628 5.63 -5.96 25.27
CA PHE A 628 6.27 -5.93 23.95
C PHE A 628 7.07 -7.20 23.65
N GLU A 629 7.82 -7.73 24.62
CA GLU A 629 8.57 -8.97 24.46
C GLU A 629 7.65 -10.19 24.25
N ILE A 630 6.55 -10.29 25.00
CA ILE A 630 5.54 -11.33 24.80
C ILE A 630 5.01 -11.29 23.35
N LEU A 631 4.66 -10.11 22.85
CA LEU A 631 4.15 -9.94 21.48
C LEU A 631 5.20 -10.26 20.40
N LYS A 632 6.48 -9.97 20.65
CA LYS A 632 7.58 -10.28 19.73
C LYS A 632 7.79 -11.79 19.61
N ARG A 633 7.77 -12.52 20.74
CA ARG A 633 7.90 -13.98 20.75
C ARG A 633 6.70 -14.66 20.11
N GLY A 634 5.51 -14.05 20.24
CA GLY A 634 4.29 -14.58 19.67
C GLY A 634 3.71 -15.74 20.49
N ASP A 635 4.06 -15.85 21.77
CA ASP A 635 3.64 -16.95 22.67
C ASP A 635 2.18 -16.82 23.11
N GLN A 636 1.61 -15.62 23.00
CA GLN A 636 0.27 -15.32 23.49
C GLN A 636 -0.83 -16.11 22.78
N PHE A 637 -1.86 -16.46 23.54
CA PHE A 637 -3.14 -16.96 23.04
C PHE A 637 -4.23 -16.03 23.56
N GLY A 638 -4.45 -14.94 22.83
CA GLY A 638 -5.33 -13.85 23.24
C GLY A 638 -4.60 -12.53 23.36
N LYS A 639 -5.22 -11.58 24.06
CA LYS A 639 -4.70 -10.23 24.26
C LYS A 639 -3.74 -10.17 25.45
N VAL A 640 -2.71 -9.35 25.34
CA VAL A 640 -1.85 -8.95 26.48
C VAL A 640 -2.41 -7.63 26.99
N VAL A 641 -2.69 -7.56 28.29
CA VAL A 641 -3.35 -6.43 28.93
C VAL A 641 -2.48 -5.92 30.07
N ILE A 642 -2.39 -4.60 30.22
CA ILE A 642 -1.84 -3.96 31.42
C ILE A 642 -3.02 -3.48 32.27
N LYS A 643 -3.06 -3.90 33.52
CA LYS A 643 -3.91 -3.31 34.56
C LYS A 643 -3.21 -2.05 35.06
N VAL A 644 -3.85 -0.90 34.86
CA VAL A 644 -3.27 0.42 35.16
C VAL A 644 -3.56 0.83 36.60
N HIS A 645 -4.78 0.58 37.06
CA HIS A 645 -5.21 0.83 38.43
C HIS A 645 -6.03 -0.34 38.98
N GLU A 646 -6.02 -0.54 40.30
CA GLU A 646 -6.97 -1.47 40.91
C GLU A 646 -8.40 -0.93 40.77
N PRO A 647 -9.38 -1.75 40.34
CA PRO A 647 -10.76 -1.39 40.54
C PRO A 647 -10.96 -1.26 42.05
N GLN A 648 -11.33 -0.07 42.52
CA GLN A 648 -11.78 0.09 43.91
C GLN A 648 -12.84 -0.99 44.14
N SER A 649 -12.51 -1.94 45.01
CA SER A 649 -13.48 -2.89 45.52
C SER A 649 -14.73 -2.09 45.91
N ARG A 650 -15.91 -2.52 45.44
CA ARG A 650 -17.17 -1.91 45.89
C ARG A 650 -17.08 -1.81 47.42
N PRO A 651 -17.34 -0.64 48.02
CA PRO A 651 -17.46 -0.59 49.47
C PRO A 651 -18.46 -1.69 49.85
N LYS A 652 -18.02 -2.60 50.72
CA LYS A 652 -18.94 -3.57 51.32
C LYS A 652 -20.07 -2.74 51.94
N LEU A 653 -21.27 -2.88 51.38
CA LEU A 653 -22.50 -2.34 51.94
C LEU A 653 -22.74 -2.97 53.31
#